data_AF-A0A932JJ44-F1
#
_entry.id   AF-A0A932JJ44-F1
#
_cell.length_a   1.000
_cell.length_b   1.000
_cell.length_c   1.000
_cell.angle_alpha   90.00
_cell.angle_beta   90.00
_cell.angle_gamma   90.00
#
_symmetry.space_group_name_H-M   'P 1'
#
loop_
_entity.id
_entity.type
_entity.pdbx_description
1 polymer ?
#
loop_
_entity_poly.entity_id
_entity_poly.type
_entity_poly.pdbx_seq_one_letter_code
_entity_poly.pdbx_strand_id
1 'polypeptide(L)'
;MNQIRIILLFVVTLGGYVIATASESSNLVDEAWKAWEQNDHTLVEQKFQAAIKADPKNTRAYIGLAFLYEIERKEKQSWETFRNVLTSEQDPSPYLYAEWVTAKISLGQQTNPSIQEMMESVSKKGDKEGILKAMAHEVLGNIYQRKGQLEKAKEHYKAIGALENWAIIGPFENISASGFNTVYAPELEFDMKKEYLGKNNVPARWFIPPVIKLDKWLDFQSYFGDRQSILYANTFVFSPKKQTVSVRIGTSGSIKTYLNDFEIIRDSLETNNDFDTYIVETELQEGWNRLLVKVGSSELERCNFLARITDSHGGQIIGLKSTNEPQQYKKVTSTSVQIIPLYALEFFKKKIEENPNHIENYIMLADCYLRNDQAIEAELILRKAQKLSPNCGLIYKYFLDAYSRGRKRDELITTYEKMVALGKDLIDALQYKYSQYLDNEDFDHAEDILNKLEKLQPGSESVLSSRIELYGKKKLREKIIQLAKEGYEKFPTNWKYVNLVCLIDYEMTKKQDGTIEILKKFLQSDYSDGALSFLAKAYLEASQFEEWEKTYQKMLEYSPASPGYYFQMANVFSGLLKYDRAAEMMDKALSFCPSCGNYWSKLGEVQRSDKKNAEAIESYQKALRFIPTDYDSRDILRELNGKKAIFTILGEGNIDSLVKAAPTADKQPEATAAIILDKSTRVVYPQGASETSQELLVRLFNDKGIDRFKEYYLSYNSYSQSLIIEKAVTIKSDGSEIRGDISKNHIVFKSLEKNDFIYIKWHIRNYNSGKLAEHFWDEFYFNGYFPYKNAEFSLLIPKGMDFHYQAQNLSIEPKVTTTPDGQLFEWKMQNQEPIVYEADMPDIEEVGKLIRISSIPDWNYLVNWYAEIAQTKAQSTYEIKEKVDELMPNPSALTKEQKIKTIYDYITENIRYSSVSFRQSGLIPQKARDVLVNKIGDCKDVATLGIAMLREVGIPANYVLVNSGDEEQRNNIPPSIEFNHCIVAVDNGSNPPTFLDLTANNHPVGSIPTMDRDAFSLVIKTGNSAPITLPRVQAAAPNMIAKTTLTLDELNNAVIDNSTEYTGVLTANLRARFRSKTQSEREKSMQSELSSEFPSVKLTKFDVSNLEDLTSSVTYKYTCGIPNYMTDAGDFKLVKIPWRDDLRADDALSYERRTYPMKYRSGVDTSYEEMNIKLPADFEPLDVPKPKKISSPIADYSVEYSYSGGVLNAKRTFIYKKSLVQTNQYDEFKKFYNAVVKEDAKQILLKKL
;
A
#
# COMPACT_ATOMS: atom_id res chain seq x y z
N MET A 1 26.32 81.29 19.89
CA MET A 1 27.00 80.05 20.32
C MET A 1 26.14 79.13 21.22
N ASN A 2 24.87 79.45 21.53
CA ASN A 2 24.01 78.64 22.41
C ASN A 2 22.96 77.73 21.71
N GLN A 3 22.73 77.85 20.40
CA GLN A 3 21.76 76.98 19.69
C GLN A 3 22.33 75.63 19.23
N ILE A 4 23.66 75.49 19.07
CA ILE A 4 24.29 74.25 18.59
C ILE A 4 24.53 73.23 19.72
N ARG A 5 24.66 73.68 20.98
CA ARG A 5 24.83 72.78 22.14
C ARG A 5 23.54 72.13 22.63
N ILE A 6 22.37 72.74 22.40
CA ILE A 6 21.08 72.16 22.80
C ILE A 6 20.65 71.06 21.82
N ILE A 7 21.00 71.17 20.53
CA ILE A 7 20.68 70.14 19.52
C ILE A 7 21.59 68.90 19.68
N LEU A 8 22.89 69.06 20.01
CA LEU A 8 23.76 67.89 20.24
C LEU A 8 23.44 67.13 21.55
N LEU A 9 22.99 67.81 22.61
CA LEU A 9 22.59 67.11 23.84
C LEU A 9 21.25 66.36 23.66
N PHE A 10 20.31 66.90 22.88
CA PHE A 10 19.04 66.22 22.55
C PHE A 10 19.24 64.99 21.65
N VAL A 11 20.19 65.04 20.71
CA VAL A 11 20.47 63.90 19.80
C VAL A 11 21.22 62.77 20.52
N VAL A 12 22.07 63.07 21.51
CA VAL A 12 22.78 62.04 22.29
C VAL A 12 21.90 61.43 23.39
N THR A 13 20.98 62.18 24.00
CA THR A 13 20.03 61.62 24.98
C THR A 13 18.88 60.84 24.32
N LEU A 14 18.34 61.29 23.17
CA LEU A 14 17.40 60.45 22.41
C LEU A 14 18.08 59.20 21.83
N GLY A 15 19.31 59.33 21.32
CA GLY A 15 20.08 58.18 20.82
C GLY A 15 20.35 57.14 21.91
N GLY A 16 20.75 57.57 23.12
CA GLY A 16 20.98 56.68 24.26
C GLY A 16 19.69 56.05 24.82
N TYR A 17 18.58 56.80 24.84
CA TYR A 17 17.28 56.29 25.32
C TYR A 17 16.69 55.25 24.36
N VAL A 18 16.78 55.47 23.04
CA VAL A 18 16.30 54.54 22.01
C VAL A 18 17.12 53.22 22.00
N ILE A 19 18.43 53.30 22.24
CA ILE A 19 19.29 52.10 22.35
C ILE A 19 18.97 51.29 23.61
N ALA A 20 18.67 51.95 24.74
CA ALA A 20 18.30 51.28 25.99
C ALA A 20 16.94 50.56 25.90
N THR A 21 15.93 51.19 25.29
CA THR A 21 14.59 50.58 25.15
C THR A 21 14.55 49.40 24.18
N ALA A 22 15.37 49.44 23.12
CA ALA A 22 15.50 48.33 22.18
C ALA A 22 16.17 47.09 22.82
N SER A 23 17.20 47.30 23.65
CA SER A 23 17.84 46.23 24.43
C SER A 23 16.90 45.60 25.46
N GLU A 24 16.04 46.41 26.09
CA GLU A 24 15.02 45.94 27.04
C GLU A 24 13.95 45.09 26.34
N SER A 25 13.45 45.55 25.19
CA SER A 25 12.49 44.81 24.37
C SER A 25 13.03 43.45 23.92
N SER A 26 14.29 43.38 23.46
CA SER A 26 14.92 42.12 23.05
C SER A 26 15.00 41.09 24.19
N ASN A 27 15.35 41.52 25.40
CA ASN A 27 15.40 40.63 26.56
C ASN A 27 14.01 40.08 26.90
N LEU A 28 12.96 40.92 26.82
CA LEU A 28 11.58 40.50 27.05
C LEU A 28 11.09 39.47 26.02
N VAL A 29 11.53 39.60 24.76
CA VAL A 29 11.25 38.60 23.71
C VAL A 29 11.92 37.27 24.03
N ASP A 30 13.18 37.26 24.46
CA ASP A 30 13.87 36.02 24.84
C ASP A 30 13.25 35.38 26.08
N GLU A 31 12.80 36.16 27.05
CA GLU A 31 12.01 35.68 28.19
C GLU A 31 10.67 35.07 27.75
N ALA A 32 9.99 35.66 26.77
CA ALA A 32 8.75 35.10 26.22
C ALA A 32 8.99 33.74 25.53
N TRP A 33 10.07 33.61 24.75
CA TRP A 33 10.45 32.34 24.12
C TRP A 33 10.88 31.27 25.14
N LYS A 34 11.46 31.66 26.28
CA LYS A 34 11.68 30.73 27.41
C LYS A 34 10.37 30.31 28.08
N ALA A 35 9.39 31.21 28.19
CA ALA A 35 8.07 30.87 28.74
C ALA A 35 7.31 29.86 27.86
N TRP A 36 7.54 29.87 26.54
CA TRP A 36 7.04 28.85 25.61
C TRP A 36 7.53 27.43 25.93
N GLU A 37 8.75 27.24 26.45
CA GLU A 37 9.24 25.91 26.88
C GLU A 37 8.44 25.34 28.05
N GLN A 38 7.88 26.23 28.88
CA GLN A 38 7.04 25.88 30.00
C GLN A 38 5.56 25.79 29.60
N ASN A 39 5.24 26.13 28.33
CA ASN A 39 3.90 26.27 27.78
C ASN A 39 3.01 27.16 28.67
N ASP A 40 3.58 28.21 29.27
CA ASP A 40 2.84 29.20 30.06
C ASP A 40 2.36 30.33 29.14
N HIS A 41 1.25 30.07 28.45
CA HIS A 41 0.66 30.99 27.49
C HIS A 41 0.33 32.37 28.09
N THR A 42 -0.03 32.43 29.38
CA THR A 42 -0.32 33.70 30.06
C THR A 42 0.96 34.53 30.21
N LEU A 43 2.05 33.91 30.64
CA LEU A 43 3.34 34.59 30.76
C LEU A 43 3.90 34.97 29.38
N VAL A 44 3.76 34.10 28.37
CA VAL A 44 4.13 34.39 26.98
C VAL A 44 3.42 35.65 26.48
N GLU A 45 2.09 35.75 26.66
CA GLU A 45 1.30 36.91 26.26
C GLU A 45 1.81 38.19 26.93
N GLN A 46 1.97 38.16 28.25
CA GLN A 46 2.42 39.31 29.04
C GLN A 46 3.78 39.82 28.58
N LYS A 47 4.73 38.91 28.32
CA LYS A 47 6.10 39.26 27.95
C LYS A 47 6.17 39.84 26.54
N PHE A 48 5.47 39.26 25.56
CA PHE A 48 5.41 39.85 24.22
C PHE A 48 4.70 41.21 24.21
N GLN A 49 3.60 41.38 24.94
CA GLN A 49 2.93 42.68 25.06
C GLN A 49 3.84 43.74 25.71
N ALA A 50 4.60 43.36 26.74
CA ALA A 50 5.59 44.25 27.35
C ALA A 50 6.72 44.61 26.38
N ALA A 51 7.22 43.65 25.60
CA ALA A 51 8.24 43.90 24.57
C ALA A 51 7.75 44.87 23.48
N ILE A 52 6.51 44.71 23.02
CA ILE A 52 5.86 45.61 22.05
C ILE A 52 5.69 47.02 22.64
N LYS A 53 5.37 47.13 23.93
CA LYS A 53 5.26 48.42 24.60
C LYS A 53 6.63 49.13 24.72
N ALA A 54 7.70 48.37 24.96
CA ALA A 54 9.06 48.89 25.05
C ALA A 54 9.63 49.29 23.68
N ASP A 55 9.32 48.52 22.63
CA ASP A 55 9.64 48.84 21.23
C ASP A 55 8.47 48.46 20.31
N PRO A 56 7.64 49.44 19.91
CA PRO A 56 6.51 49.22 19.01
C PRO A 56 6.88 48.79 17.59
N LYS A 57 8.16 48.69 17.25
CA LYS A 57 8.64 48.18 15.95
C LYS A 57 9.24 46.78 16.05
N ASN A 58 9.17 46.13 17.22
CA ASN A 58 9.75 44.80 17.41
C ASN A 58 8.90 43.72 16.71
N THR A 59 9.26 43.41 15.46
CA THR A 59 8.64 42.37 14.64
C THR A 59 8.62 41.01 15.32
N ARG A 60 9.71 40.66 16.03
CA ARG A 60 9.85 39.36 16.70
C ARG A 60 8.80 39.17 17.79
N ALA A 61 8.49 40.24 18.52
CA ALA A 61 7.44 40.24 19.53
C ALA A 61 6.04 40.12 18.92
N TYR A 62 5.76 40.82 17.82
CA TYR A 62 4.48 40.68 17.10
C TYR A 62 4.25 39.28 16.54
N ILE A 63 5.28 38.67 15.94
CA ILE A 63 5.22 37.29 15.41
C ILE A 63 4.94 36.30 16.55
N GLY A 64 5.71 36.36 17.63
CA GLY A 64 5.54 35.46 18.78
C GLY A 64 4.15 35.56 19.41
N LEU A 65 3.62 36.78 19.55
CA LEU A 65 2.26 37.01 20.06
C LEU A 65 1.18 36.54 19.07
N ALA A 66 1.38 36.73 17.76
CA ALA A 66 0.45 36.23 16.76
C ALA A 66 0.38 34.69 16.76
N PHE A 67 1.51 33.99 16.90
CA PHE A 67 1.53 32.53 17.06
C PHE A 67 0.80 32.06 18.31
N LEU A 68 0.94 32.79 19.42
CA LEU A 68 0.19 32.47 20.63
C LEU A 68 -1.32 32.55 20.40
N TYR A 69 -1.80 33.65 19.82
CA TYR A 69 -3.22 33.78 19.52
C TYR A 69 -3.70 32.74 18.49
N GLU A 70 -2.85 32.29 17.57
CA GLU A 70 -3.21 31.21 16.66
C GLU A 70 -3.35 29.85 17.38
N ILE A 71 -2.39 29.46 18.23
CA ILE A 71 -2.49 28.18 18.96
C ILE A 71 -3.69 28.17 19.92
N GLU A 72 -4.13 29.35 20.37
CA GLU A 72 -5.32 29.52 21.20
C GLU A 72 -6.64 29.58 20.42
N ARG A 73 -6.59 29.50 19.07
CA ARG A 73 -7.73 29.68 18.15
C ARG A 73 -8.43 31.04 18.32
N LYS A 74 -7.62 32.09 18.40
CA LYS A 74 -8.01 33.51 18.43
C LYS A 74 -7.59 34.17 17.10
N GLU A 75 -8.11 33.67 15.99
CA GLU A 75 -7.66 34.02 14.63
C GLU A 75 -7.72 35.52 14.35
N LYS A 76 -8.78 36.19 14.83
CA LYS A 76 -8.93 37.64 14.67
C LYS A 76 -7.83 38.43 15.38
N GLN A 77 -7.58 38.13 16.67
CA GLN A 77 -6.52 38.76 17.44
C GLN A 77 -5.14 38.44 16.86
N SER A 78 -4.94 37.20 16.40
CA SER A 78 -3.72 36.76 15.73
C SER A 78 -3.44 37.59 14.48
N TRP A 79 -4.44 37.76 13.61
CA TRP A 79 -4.33 38.61 12.42
C TRP A 79 -4.09 40.09 12.77
N GLU A 80 -4.86 40.66 13.71
CA GLU A 80 -4.71 42.07 14.10
C GLU A 80 -3.32 42.37 14.66
N THR A 81 -2.73 41.38 15.36
CA THR A 81 -1.35 41.44 15.87
C THR A 81 -0.35 41.33 14.72
N PHE A 82 -0.47 40.30 13.88
CA PHE A 82 0.44 40.05 12.76
C PHE A 82 0.45 41.18 11.73
N ARG A 83 -0.69 41.86 11.50
CA ARG A 83 -0.78 42.98 10.56
C ARG A 83 0.22 44.11 10.87
N ASN A 84 0.65 44.28 12.13
CA ASN A 84 1.67 45.27 12.50
C ASN A 84 3.08 44.91 11.99
N VAL A 85 3.36 43.62 11.72
CA VAL A 85 4.58 43.19 11.03
C VAL A 85 4.63 43.80 9.63
N LEU A 86 3.47 43.87 8.95
CA LEU A 86 3.35 44.38 7.59
C LEU A 86 3.66 45.89 7.47
N THR A 87 3.66 46.62 8.58
CA THR A 87 4.00 48.05 8.62
C THR A 87 5.32 48.35 9.32
N SER A 88 5.87 47.40 10.08
CA SER A 88 7.12 47.57 10.84
C SER A 88 8.36 47.20 10.04
N GLU A 89 8.25 46.24 9.12
CA GLU A 89 9.33 45.78 8.25
C GLU A 89 9.46 46.64 6.98
N GLN A 90 10.69 46.78 6.48
CA GLN A 90 10.96 47.48 5.21
C GLN A 90 10.42 46.68 4.01
N ASP A 91 10.57 45.37 4.04
CA ASP A 91 9.99 44.43 3.07
C ASP A 91 9.19 43.36 3.81
N PRO A 92 7.87 43.52 3.94
CA PRO A 92 7.02 42.56 4.65
C PRO A 92 6.64 41.34 3.80
N SER A 93 7.04 41.28 2.52
CA SER A 93 6.60 40.25 1.58
C SER A 93 6.94 38.82 2.03
N PRO A 94 8.16 38.52 2.53
CA PRO A 94 8.49 37.16 3.00
C PRO A 94 7.62 36.67 4.16
N TYR A 95 7.31 37.57 5.11
CA TYR A 95 6.44 37.26 6.24
C TYR A 95 5.00 37.00 5.79
N LEU A 96 4.48 37.84 4.89
CA LEU A 96 3.14 37.66 4.34
C LEU A 96 3.03 36.38 3.50
N TYR A 97 4.08 36.02 2.78
CA TYR A 97 4.16 34.76 2.03
C TYR A 97 4.10 33.53 2.96
N ALA A 98 4.90 33.52 4.03
CA ALA A 98 4.91 32.42 5.00
C ALA A 98 3.51 32.19 5.60
N GLU A 99 2.87 33.27 6.06
CA GLU A 99 1.62 33.17 6.81
C GLU A 99 0.36 33.08 5.93
N TRP A 100 0.49 33.10 4.59
CA TRP A 100 -0.62 33.28 3.65
C TRP A 100 -1.75 32.27 3.80
N VAL A 101 -1.40 31.00 4.01
CA VAL A 101 -2.35 29.86 4.07
C VAL A 101 -2.68 29.44 5.51
N THR A 102 -2.19 30.16 6.51
CA THR A 102 -2.46 29.86 7.92
C THR A 102 -3.92 30.13 8.29
N ALA A 103 -4.38 29.56 9.41
CA ALA A 103 -5.77 29.70 9.87
C ALA A 103 -6.18 31.18 10.07
N LYS A 104 -5.25 32.04 10.54
CA LYS A 104 -5.54 33.45 10.82
C LYS A 104 -5.94 34.25 9.57
N ILE A 105 -5.36 33.92 8.42
CA ILE A 105 -5.69 34.54 7.14
C ILE A 105 -6.84 33.78 6.47
N SER A 106 -6.68 32.48 6.25
CA SER A 106 -7.65 31.66 5.49
C SER A 106 -9.07 31.66 6.10
N LEU A 107 -9.22 31.45 7.41
CA LEU A 107 -10.53 31.51 8.09
C LEU A 107 -11.01 32.96 8.25
N GLY A 108 -10.07 33.90 8.43
CA GLY A 108 -10.36 35.32 8.58
C GLY A 108 -10.88 35.99 7.30
N GLN A 109 -10.59 35.46 6.11
CA GLN A 109 -11.09 35.98 4.83
C GLN A 109 -12.61 36.21 4.81
N GLN A 110 -13.36 35.41 5.58
CA GLN A 110 -14.81 35.49 5.63
C GLN A 110 -15.34 36.47 6.68
N THR A 111 -14.64 36.62 7.79
CA THR A 111 -15.14 37.26 9.02
C THR A 111 -14.44 38.58 9.34
N ASN A 112 -13.29 38.87 8.70
CA ASN A 112 -12.48 40.05 8.97
C ASN A 112 -12.29 40.91 7.72
N PRO A 113 -13.00 42.05 7.60
CA PRO A 113 -12.89 42.96 6.46
C PRO A 113 -11.48 43.46 6.19
N SER A 114 -10.64 43.60 7.22
CA SER A 114 -9.27 44.10 7.05
C SER A 114 -8.34 43.15 6.29
N ILE A 115 -8.67 41.85 6.23
CA ILE A 115 -7.96 40.89 5.38
C ILE A 115 -8.29 41.18 3.91
N GLN A 116 -9.56 41.43 3.58
CA GLN A 116 -9.95 41.80 2.22
C GLN A 116 -9.27 43.12 1.79
N GLU A 117 -9.23 44.13 2.66
CA GLU A 117 -8.52 45.39 2.40
C GLU A 117 -7.02 45.15 2.14
N MET A 118 -6.39 44.25 2.89
CA MET A 118 -5.01 43.84 2.65
C MET A 118 -4.85 43.18 1.28
N MET A 119 -5.72 42.23 0.91
CA MET A 119 -5.69 41.60 -0.41
C MET A 119 -5.89 42.62 -1.54
N GLU A 120 -6.78 43.60 -1.37
CA GLU A 120 -6.98 44.69 -2.33
C GLU A 120 -5.73 45.59 -2.46
N SER A 121 -5.00 45.81 -1.37
CA SER A 121 -3.72 46.52 -1.40
C SER A 121 -2.63 45.70 -2.09
N VAL A 122 -2.51 44.40 -1.78
CA VAL A 122 -1.50 43.49 -2.34
C VAL A 122 -1.74 43.24 -3.83
N SER A 123 -2.99 43.08 -4.27
CA SER A 123 -3.33 42.93 -5.70
C SER A 123 -2.95 44.16 -6.53
N LYS A 124 -2.88 45.36 -5.92
CA LYS A 124 -2.45 46.59 -6.59
C LYS A 124 -0.94 46.80 -6.55
N LYS A 125 -0.33 46.65 -5.35
CA LYS A 125 1.09 46.93 -5.12
C LYS A 125 2.01 45.79 -5.54
N GLY A 126 1.60 44.55 -5.23
CA GLY A 126 2.37 43.32 -5.44
C GLY A 126 3.62 43.20 -4.56
N ASP A 127 4.24 42.04 -4.65
CA ASP A 127 5.59 41.72 -4.20
C ASP A 127 6.59 41.83 -5.36
N LYS A 128 7.90 41.77 -5.06
CA LYS A 128 8.98 41.91 -6.06
C LYS A 128 8.88 40.89 -7.22
N GLU A 129 8.39 39.68 -6.95
CA GLU A 129 8.30 38.59 -7.92
C GLU A 129 6.87 38.35 -8.44
N GLY A 130 5.89 39.14 -7.97
CA GLY A 130 4.50 39.09 -8.42
C GLY A 130 3.72 37.83 -8.01
N ILE A 131 4.22 37.07 -7.03
CA ILE A 131 3.58 35.85 -6.49
C ILE A 131 2.37 36.24 -5.64
N LEU A 132 2.59 37.06 -4.59
CA LEU A 132 1.54 37.53 -3.68
C LEU A 132 0.49 38.35 -4.42
N LYS A 133 0.88 39.08 -5.47
CA LYS A 133 -0.07 39.79 -6.34
C LYS A 133 -1.07 38.83 -6.99
N ALA A 134 -0.59 37.72 -7.56
CA ALA A 134 -1.44 36.73 -8.21
C ALA A 134 -2.34 36.01 -7.21
N MET A 135 -1.76 35.61 -6.07
CA MET A 135 -2.50 34.98 -4.97
C MET A 135 -3.60 35.91 -4.41
N ALA A 136 -3.31 37.21 -4.28
CA ALA A 136 -4.33 38.18 -3.84
C ALA A 136 -5.49 38.27 -4.83
N HIS A 137 -5.22 38.20 -6.14
CA HIS A 137 -6.27 38.15 -7.15
C HIS A 137 -7.11 36.88 -7.05
N GLU A 138 -6.50 35.72 -6.83
CA GLU A 138 -7.26 34.47 -6.60
C GLU A 138 -8.17 34.58 -5.37
N VAL A 139 -7.64 35.01 -4.22
CA VAL A 139 -8.42 35.15 -2.98
C VAL A 139 -9.57 36.14 -3.17
N LEU A 140 -9.33 37.29 -3.80
CA LEU A 140 -10.39 38.26 -4.09
C LEU A 140 -11.44 37.70 -5.06
N GLY A 141 -11.01 36.95 -6.08
CA GLY A 141 -11.90 36.23 -6.97
C GLY A 141 -12.84 35.29 -6.20
N ASN A 142 -12.28 34.47 -5.32
CA ASN A 142 -13.03 33.56 -4.45
C ASN A 142 -14.00 34.31 -3.52
N ILE A 143 -13.58 35.41 -2.90
CA ILE A 143 -14.43 36.24 -2.03
C ILE A 143 -15.61 36.84 -2.83
N TYR A 144 -15.36 37.41 -4.01
CA TYR A 144 -16.42 38.01 -4.82
C TYR A 144 -17.37 36.96 -5.39
N GLN A 145 -16.84 35.79 -5.79
CA GLN A 145 -17.65 34.67 -6.24
C GLN A 145 -18.59 34.22 -5.12
N ARG A 146 -18.09 34.06 -3.88
CA ARG A 146 -18.93 33.71 -2.73
C ARG A 146 -20.00 34.75 -2.41
N LYS A 147 -19.71 36.04 -2.58
CA LYS A 147 -20.68 37.14 -2.44
C LYS A 147 -21.67 37.26 -3.61
N GLY A 148 -21.64 36.33 -4.57
CA GLY A 148 -22.49 36.34 -5.78
C GLY A 148 -22.14 37.43 -6.80
N GLN A 149 -20.96 38.04 -6.69
CA GLN A 149 -20.48 39.10 -7.57
C GLN A 149 -19.59 38.50 -8.68
N LEU A 150 -20.16 37.63 -9.51
CA LEU A 150 -19.42 36.83 -10.49
C LEU A 150 -18.60 37.64 -11.50
N GLU A 151 -19.09 38.79 -11.97
CA GLU A 151 -18.33 39.61 -12.93
C GLU A 151 -17.05 40.18 -12.31
N LYS A 152 -17.11 40.65 -11.07
CA LYS A 152 -15.91 41.05 -10.33
C LYS A 152 -14.99 39.87 -10.06
N ALA A 153 -15.54 38.72 -9.73
CA ALA A 153 -14.73 37.51 -9.54
C ALA A 153 -13.94 37.17 -10.81
N LYS A 154 -14.60 37.18 -11.98
CA LYS A 154 -13.97 36.96 -13.29
C LYS A 154 -12.89 38.00 -13.60
N GLU A 155 -13.09 39.27 -13.26
CA GLU A 155 -12.07 40.32 -13.41
C GLU A 155 -10.81 39.99 -12.62
N HIS A 156 -10.97 39.57 -11.36
CA HIS A 156 -9.86 39.17 -10.50
C HIS A 156 -9.15 37.92 -11.03
N TYR A 157 -9.88 36.86 -11.40
CA TYR A 157 -9.26 35.66 -11.96
C TYR A 157 -8.53 35.94 -13.28
N LYS A 158 -9.06 36.82 -14.14
CA LYS A 158 -8.39 37.24 -15.37
C LYS A 158 -7.08 37.99 -15.09
N ALA A 159 -7.01 38.76 -14.01
CA ALA A 159 -5.81 39.51 -13.63
C ALA A 159 -4.63 38.61 -13.22
N ILE A 160 -4.87 37.35 -12.84
CA ILE A 160 -3.83 36.34 -12.56
C ILE A 160 -2.91 36.14 -13.78
N GLY A 161 -3.46 36.22 -15.00
CA GLY A 161 -2.72 35.99 -16.24
C GLY A 161 -2.44 34.52 -16.56
N ALA A 162 -3.27 33.61 -16.07
CA ALA A 162 -3.17 32.18 -16.35
C ALA A 162 -3.49 31.85 -17.82
N LEU A 163 -2.91 30.77 -18.33
CA LEU A 163 -3.22 30.21 -19.64
C LEU A 163 -4.52 29.39 -19.56
N GLU A 164 -5.43 29.61 -20.51
CA GLU A 164 -6.78 29.02 -20.47
C GLU A 164 -7.07 28.05 -21.62
N ASN A 165 -6.37 28.20 -22.75
CA ASN A 165 -6.64 27.44 -23.97
C ASN A 165 -5.87 26.11 -23.97
N TRP A 166 -6.46 25.09 -23.35
CA TRP A 166 -5.86 23.75 -23.25
C TRP A 166 -6.56 22.73 -24.15
N ALA A 167 -5.78 21.83 -24.75
CA ALA A 167 -6.25 20.51 -25.16
C ALA A 167 -5.71 19.49 -24.15
N ILE A 168 -6.51 18.51 -23.75
CA ILE A 168 -6.13 17.51 -22.74
C ILE A 168 -6.25 16.09 -23.27
N ILE A 169 -5.45 15.17 -22.72
CA ILE A 169 -5.48 13.75 -23.04
C ILE A 169 -5.09 12.90 -21.83
N GLY A 170 -5.72 11.72 -21.74
CA GLY A 170 -5.49 10.70 -20.73
C GLY A 170 -6.68 9.74 -20.65
N PRO A 171 -6.74 8.88 -19.64
CA PRO A 171 -5.68 8.56 -18.68
C PRO A 171 -4.60 7.64 -19.28
N PHE A 172 -3.35 7.83 -18.89
CA PHE A 172 -2.26 6.87 -19.09
C PHE A 172 -1.88 6.22 -17.76
N GLU A 173 -1.23 5.07 -17.78
CA GLU A 173 -0.93 4.30 -16.56
C GLU A 173 -0.02 5.07 -15.58
N ASN A 174 -0.36 5.05 -14.29
CA ASN A 174 0.50 5.56 -13.22
C ASN A 174 0.33 4.77 -11.91
N ILE A 175 0.11 3.46 -11.99
CA ILE A 175 -0.03 2.61 -10.80
C ILE A 175 1.31 2.64 -10.06
N SER A 176 1.29 2.97 -8.77
CA SER A 176 2.51 3.10 -7.95
C SER A 176 3.50 4.15 -8.50
N ALA A 177 2.99 5.23 -9.10
CA ALA A 177 3.77 6.30 -9.73
C ALA A 177 4.71 5.85 -10.87
N SER A 178 4.46 4.66 -11.46
CA SER A 178 5.25 4.09 -12.56
C SER A 178 5.27 4.94 -13.83
N GLY A 179 4.21 5.70 -14.10
CA GLY A 179 4.03 6.45 -15.34
C GLY A 179 4.86 7.73 -15.46
N PHE A 180 5.41 8.23 -14.34
CA PHE A 180 6.12 9.51 -14.34
C PHE A 180 7.33 9.52 -15.31
N ASN A 181 8.11 8.44 -15.31
CA ASN A 181 9.28 8.29 -16.19
C ASN A 181 8.98 7.63 -17.54
N THR A 182 7.81 7.00 -17.69
CA THR A 182 7.36 6.43 -18.96
C THR A 182 7.09 7.53 -19.98
N VAL A 183 7.68 7.41 -21.16
CA VAL A 183 7.43 8.32 -22.29
C VAL A 183 6.18 7.84 -23.02
N TYR A 184 5.07 8.54 -22.85
CA TYR A 184 3.86 8.29 -23.64
C TYR A 184 3.87 9.13 -24.92
N ALA A 185 3.15 8.66 -25.93
CA ALA A 185 3.10 9.30 -27.26
C ALA A 185 2.77 10.82 -27.25
N PRO A 186 1.91 11.36 -26.35
CA PRO A 186 1.70 12.81 -26.20
C PRO A 186 2.97 13.67 -26.00
N GLU A 187 4.04 13.08 -25.45
CA GLU A 187 5.35 13.75 -25.29
C GLU A 187 6.07 13.92 -26.63
N LEU A 188 5.81 13.03 -27.59
CA LEU A 188 6.52 12.96 -28.86
C LEU A 188 5.78 13.70 -29.99
N GLU A 189 4.44 13.74 -29.92
CA GLU A 189 3.60 14.31 -30.97
C GLU A 189 2.31 14.97 -30.42
N PHE A 190 1.66 15.78 -31.24
CA PHE A 190 0.35 16.39 -30.95
C PHE A 190 -0.56 16.25 -32.18
N ASP A 191 -1.53 15.35 -32.11
CA ASP A 191 -2.52 15.11 -33.16
C ASP A 191 -3.90 14.88 -32.53
N MET A 192 -4.83 15.81 -32.78
CA MET A 192 -6.21 15.79 -32.27
C MET A 192 -7.07 14.66 -32.85
N LYS A 193 -6.66 14.06 -33.97
CA LYS A 193 -7.40 12.99 -34.66
C LYS A 193 -6.89 11.60 -34.30
N LYS A 194 -5.65 11.49 -33.82
CA LYS A 194 -5.01 10.23 -33.48
C LYS A 194 -5.51 9.68 -32.14
N GLU A 195 -5.80 8.39 -32.11
CA GLU A 195 -6.06 7.66 -30.88
C GLU A 195 -4.77 6.98 -30.38
N TYR A 196 -4.59 6.98 -29.07
CA TYR A 196 -3.43 6.43 -28.37
C TYR A 196 -3.87 5.34 -27.41
N LEU A 197 -2.96 4.44 -27.06
CA LEU A 197 -3.21 3.45 -26.03
C LEU A 197 -3.11 4.10 -24.64
N GLY A 198 -4.23 4.16 -23.93
CA GLY A 198 -4.33 4.67 -22.57
C GLY A 198 -4.27 3.56 -21.51
N LYS A 199 -4.63 3.92 -20.29
CA LYS A 199 -4.73 3.02 -19.14
C LYS A 199 -5.78 1.92 -19.38
N ASN A 200 -5.57 0.72 -18.83
CA ASN A 200 -6.48 -0.44 -18.97
C ASN A 200 -6.77 -0.84 -20.44
N ASN A 201 -5.85 -0.56 -21.36
CA ASN A 201 -6.03 -0.82 -22.81
C ASN A 201 -7.20 -0.02 -23.43
N VAL A 202 -7.54 1.12 -22.84
CA VAL A 202 -8.63 2.01 -23.28
C VAL A 202 -8.06 3.09 -24.21
N PRO A 203 -8.70 3.39 -25.35
CA PRO A 203 -8.23 4.45 -26.25
C PRO A 203 -8.31 5.83 -25.60
N ALA A 204 -7.21 6.57 -25.66
CA ALA A 204 -7.11 7.97 -25.26
C ALA A 204 -6.97 8.87 -26.49
N ARG A 205 -7.66 10.02 -26.48
CA ARG A 205 -7.59 11.00 -27.56
C ARG A 205 -7.59 12.41 -26.98
N TRP A 206 -6.88 13.32 -27.65
CA TRP A 206 -6.94 14.73 -27.31
C TRP A 206 -8.35 15.29 -27.52
N PHE A 207 -8.81 16.10 -26.59
CA PHE A 207 -10.01 16.91 -26.76
C PHE A 207 -9.86 18.26 -26.06
N ILE A 208 -10.72 19.21 -26.43
CA ILE A 208 -10.74 20.55 -25.86
C ILE A 208 -11.85 20.59 -24.80
N PRO A 209 -11.51 20.87 -23.52
CA PRO A 209 -12.51 21.13 -22.51
C PRO A 209 -13.45 22.26 -22.95
N PRO A 210 -14.79 22.10 -22.83
CA PRO A 210 -15.73 23.16 -23.19
C PRO A 210 -15.53 24.44 -22.38
N VAL A 211 -15.15 24.28 -21.11
CA VAL A 211 -14.88 25.35 -20.16
C VAL A 211 -13.96 24.83 -19.06
N ILE A 212 -13.11 25.71 -18.54
CA ILE A 212 -12.26 25.48 -17.36
C ILE A 212 -12.83 26.21 -16.13
N LYS A 213 -12.33 25.88 -14.94
CA LYS A 213 -12.77 26.56 -13.71
C LYS A 213 -12.54 28.08 -13.79
N LEU A 214 -13.37 28.83 -13.07
CA LEU A 214 -13.29 30.31 -13.05
C LEU A 214 -11.95 30.79 -12.50
N ASP A 215 -11.43 30.09 -11.49
CA ASP A 215 -10.11 30.31 -10.85
C ASP A 215 -8.90 29.97 -11.73
N LYS A 216 -9.15 29.46 -12.95
CA LYS A 216 -8.16 29.12 -13.99
C LYS A 216 -7.31 27.88 -13.69
N TRP A 217 -7.59 27.14 -12.62
CA TRP A 217 -6.97 25.83 -12.43
C TRP A 217 -7.56 24.81 -13.41
N LEU A 218 -6.70 24.11 -14.15
CA LEU A 218 -7.13 22.98 -14.97
C LEU A 218 -7.20 21.74 -14.08
N ASP A 219 -8.40 21.44 -13.59
CA ASP A 219 -8.66 20.26 -12.78
C ASP A 219 -8.97 19.06 -13.67
N PHE A 220 -8.00 18.15 -13.82
CA PHE A 220 -8.17 16.99 -14.67
C PHE A 220 -9.30 16.07 -14.20
N GLN A 221 -9.65 16.08 -12.91
CA GLN A 221 -10.67 15.19 -12.37
C GLN A 221 -12.09 15.57 -12.79
N SER A 222 -12.30 16.82 -13.20
CA SER A 222 -13.52 17.23 -13.88
C SER A 222 -13.68 16.52 -15.24
N TYR A 223 -12.59 16.01 -15.83
CA TYR A 223 -12.56 15.51 -17.21
C TYR A 223 -12.13 14.05 -17.34
N PHE A 224 -11.59 13.44 -16.29
CA PHE A 224 -11.16 12.03 -16.28
C PHE A 224 -11.52 11.40 -14.93
N GLY A 225 -12.25 10.28 -14.96
CA GLY A 225 -12.67 9.57 -13.74
C GLY A 225 -11.62 8.64 -13.15
N ASP A 226 -10.62 8.23 -13.94
CA ASP A 226 -9.61 7.27 -13.55
C ASP A 226 -8.55 7.88 -12.63
N ARG A 227 -8.35 7.23 -11.47
CA ARG A 227 -7.25 7.51 -10.54
C ARG A 227 -5.98 6.79 -10.98
N GLN A 228 -4.84 7.09 -10.36
CA GLN A 228 -3.55 6.45 -10.68
C GLN A 228 -3.21 6.58 -12.15
N SER A 229 -3.18 7.84 -12.60
CA SER A 229 -3.10 8.21 -14.00
C SER A 229 -2.03 9.28 -14.26
N ILE A 230 -1.44 9.22 -15.46
CA ILE A 230 -0.71 10.32 -16.09
C ILE A 230 -1.67 11.03 -17.05
N LEU A 231 -1.67 12.35 -17.00
CA LEU A 231 -2.55 13.22 -17.78
C LEU A 231 -1.70 14.31 -18.42
N TYR A 232 -2.07 14.72 -19.63
CA TYR A 232 -1.35 15.75 -20.36
C TYR A 232 -2.28 16.90 -20.74
N ALA A 233 -1.71 18.10 -20.75
CA ALA A 233 -2.33 19.30 -21.29
C ALA A 233 -1.38 20.01 -22.25
N ASN A 234 -1.87 20.41 -23.41
CA ASN A 234 -1.11 21.05 -24.47
C ASN A 234 -1.73 22.41 -24.83
N THR A 235 -0.88 23.41 -25.04
CA THR A 235 -1.26 24.71 -25.59
C THR A 235 -0.12 25.26 -26.47
N PHE A 236 -0.43 26.23 -27.32
CA PHE A 236 0.53 26.99 -28.10
C PHE A 236 0.49 28.45 -27.70
N VAL A 237 1.67 29.06 -27.51
CA VAL A 237 1.82 30.46 -27.11
C VAL A 237 2.57 31.23 -28.18
N PHE A 238 1.93 32.24 -28.76
CA PHE A 238 2.54 33.15 -29.71
C PHE A 238 3.34 34.22 -28.96
N SER A 239 4.59 34.42 -29.37
CA SER A 239 5.43 35.52 -28.92
C SER A 239 5.76 36.46 -30.09
N PRO A 240 5.55 37.77 -29.96
CA PRO A 240 5.82 38.73 -31.04
C PRO A 240 7.32 38.92 -31.33
N LYS A 241 8.19 38.45 -30.43
CA LYS A 241 9.65 38.51 -30.56
C LYS A 241 10.28 37.38 -29.75
N LYS A 242 11.54 37.04 -30.04
CA LYS A 242 12.33 36.22 -29.12
C LYS A 242 12.54 37.00 -27.81
N GLN A 243 12.23 36.39 -26.66
CA GLN A 243 12.39 37.05 -25.36
C GLN A 243 12.49 36.05 -24.20
N THR A 244 13.23 36.45 -23.17
CA THR A 244 13.26 35.75 -21.87
C THR A 244 11.94 35.95 -21.15
N VAL A 245 11.42 34.89 -20.54
CA VAL A 245 10.17 34.84 -19.79
C VAL A 245 10.33 33.97 -18.56
N SER A 246 9.44 34.12 -17.59
CA SER A 246 9.25 33.18 -16.49
C SER A 246 7.99 32.35 -16.74
N VAL A 247 8.16 31.04 -16.93
CA VAL A 247 7.09 30.05 -16.90
C VAL A 247 6.85 29.68 -15.44
N ARG A 248 5.64 29.93 -14.95
CA ARG A 248 5.28 29.78 -13.54
C ARG A 248 4.15 28.78 -13.39
N ILE A 249 4.31 27.82 -12.49
CA ILE A 249 3.41 26.67 -12.36
C ILE A 249 3.12 26.35 -10.89
N GLY A 250 1.86 26.09 -10.59
CA GLY A 250 1.39 25.36 -9.40
C GLY A 250 0.67 24.08 -9.81
N THR A 251 0.67 23.05 -8.98
CA THR A 251 0.12 21.72 -9.28
C THR A 251 -0.26 20.93 -8.03
N SER A 252 -1.35 20.17 -8.14
CA SER A 252 -1.59 18.97 -7.35
C SER A 252 -1.15 17.76 -8.19
N GLY A 253 -0.07 17.09 -7.79
CA GLY A 253 0.49 15.94 -8.51
C GLY A 253 2.00 16.05 -8.70
N SER A 254 2.57 15.04 -9.36
CA SER A 254 3.92 15.11 -9.94
C SER A 254 3.85 15.85 -11.28
N ILE A 255 4.93 16.52 -11.69
CA ILE A 255 4.91 17.36 -12.90
C ILE A 255 6.15 17.19 -13.78
N LYS A 256 5.93 17.20 -15.10
CA LYS A 256 6.97 17.54 -16.10
C LYS A 256 6.41 18.55 -17.07
N THR A 257 7.18 19.59 -17.40
CA THR A 257 6.75 20.59 -18.38
C THR A 257 7.78 20.72 -19.48
N TYR A 258 7.30 20.82 -20.71
CA TYR A 258 8.09 20.92 -21.92
C TYR A 258 7.73 22.20 -22.67
N LEU A 259 8.74 22.95 -23.08
CA LEU A 259 8.61 24.11 -23.95
C LEU A 259 9.36 23.84 -25.26
N ASN A 260 8.64 23.88 -26.38
CA ASN A 260 9.19 23.55 -27.71
C ASN A 260 9.86 22.17 -27.77
N ASP A 261 9.24 21.19 -27.10
CA ASP A 261 9.70 19.81 -26.92
C ASP A 261 10.98 19.64 -26.06
N PHE A 262 11.43 20.70 -25.37
CA PHE A 262 12.51 20.64 -24.39
C PHE A 262 11.95 20.61 -22.96
N GLU A 263 12.37 19.65 -22.13
CA GLU A 263 11.97 19.58 -20.72
C GLU A 263 12.55 20.78 -19.93
N ILE A 264 11.68 21.65 -19.42
CA ILE A 264 12.08 22.85 -18.65
C ILE A 264 11.98 22.64 -17.14
N ILE A 265 11.15 21.70 -16.68
CA ILE A 265 11.09 21.30 -15.27
C ILE A 265 10.55 19.88 -15.12
N ARG A 266 11.04 19.20 -14.08
CA ARG A 266 10.55 17.91 -13.59
C ARG A 266 10.50 17.89 -12.07
N ASP A 267 9.44 17.35 -11.52
CA ASP A 267 9.33 16.96 -10.11
C ASP A 267 8.50 15.68 -10.01
N SER A 268 9.12 14.61 -9.51
CA SER A 268 8.48 13.31 -9.36
C SER A 268 7.66 13.18 -8.09
N LEU A 269 7.82 14.11 -7.14
CA LEU A 269 7.06 14.08 -5.90
C LEU A 269 5.64 14.55 -6.16
N GLU A 270 4.67 13.78 -5.67
CA GLU A 270 3.26 14.17 -5.73
C GLU A 270 2.94 15.07 -4.54
N THR A 271 2.84 16.38 -4.79
CA THR A 271 2.55 17.42 -3.79
C THR A 271 1.32 18.23 -4.16
N ASN A 272 0.61 18.80 -3.17
CA ASN A 272 -0.40 19.85 -3.38
C ASN A 272 0.22 21.23 -3.17
N ASN A 273 0.84 21.79 -4.20
CA ASN A 273 1.51 23.07 -4.08
C ASN A 273 0.69 24.24 -4.63
N ASP A 274 1.08 25.44 -4.23
CA ASP A 274 0.34 26.68 -4.45
C ASP A 274 0.86 27.42 -5.71
N PHE A 275 0.30 28.59 -6.02
CA PHE A 275 0.71 29.40 -7.19
C PHE A 275 2.21 29.67 -7.20
N ASP A 276 2.76 29.66 -8.42
CA ASP A 276 4.16 29.98 -8.70
C ASP A 276 5.15 29.20 -7.83
N THR A 277 4.79 27.98 -7.39
CA THR A 277 5.72 27.12 -6.66
C THR A 277 6.96 26.83 -7.51
N TYR A 278 6.74 26.57 -8.80
CA TYR A 278 7.79 26.41 -9.78
C TYR A 278 7.90 27.66 -10.65
N ILE A 279 9.04 28.34 -10.58
CA ILE A 279 9.36 29.49 -11.44
C ILE A 279 10.57 29.12 -12.29
N VAL A 280 10.37 29.05 -13.60
CA VAL A 280 11.39 28.66 -14.56
C VAL A 280 11.64 29.81 -15.53
N GLU A 281 12.81 30.42 -15.45
CA GLU A 281 13.25 31.39 -16.44
C GLU A 281 13.76 30.67 -17.69
N THR A 282 13.18 31.01 -18.84
CA THR A 282 13.54 30.43 -20.15
C THR A 282 13.21 31.37 -21.30
N GLU A 283 13.39 30.94 -22.55
CA GLU A 283 13.19 31.76 -23.75
C GLU A 283 11.99 31.30 -24.58
N LEU A 284 11.09 32.24 -24.92
CA LEU A 284 10.17 32.07 -26.04
C LEU A 284 10.87 32.43 -27.35
N GLN A 285 10.65 31.62 -28.38
CA GLN A 285 11.01 31.96 -29.76
C GLN A 285 9.97 32.93 -30.35
N GLU A 286 10.39 33.76 -31.30
CA GLU A 286 9.44 34.54 -32.12
C GLU A 286 8.51 33.60 -32.89
N GLY A 287 7.22 33.91 -32.91
CA GLY A 287 6.18 33.03 -33.45
C GLY A 287 5.54 32.13 -32.39
N TRP A 288 4.99 31.00 -32.80
CA TRP A 288 4.35 30.05 -31.89
C TRP A 288 5.36 29.15 -31.17
N ASN A 289 5.05 28.86 -29.91
CA ASN A 289 5.80 27.98 -29.04
C ASN A 289 4.84 26.93 -28.47
N ARG A 290 5.24 25.66 -28.40
CA ARG A 290 4.42 24.59 -27.80
C ARG A 290 4.73 24.47 -26.32
N LEU A 291 3.72 24.51 -25.46
CA LEU A 291 3.81 24.20 -24.04
C LEU A 291 3.01 22.94 -23.73
N LEU A 292 3.70 21.90 -23.25
CA LEU A 292 3.11 20.62 -22.84
C LEU A 292 3.36 20.41 -21.36
N VAL A 293 2.31 20.12 -20.61
CA VAL A 293 2.37 19.81 -19.17
C VAL A 293 1.92 18.36 -18.98
N LYS A 294 2.76 17.56 -18.33
CA LYS A 294 2.48 16.20 -17.85
C LYS A 294 2.24 16.27 -16.35
N VAL A 295 1.10 15.79 -15.88
CA VAL A 295 0.76 15.70 -14.45
C VAL A 295 0.43 14.26 -14.09
N GLY A 296 1.01 13.75 -13.01
CA GLY A 296 0.78 12.40 -12.52
C GLY A 296 0.22 12.38 -11.11
N SER A 297 -0.79 11.53 -10.87
CA SER A 297 -1.35 11.30 -9.53
C SER A 297 -1.55 9.81 -9.32
N SER A 298 -0.85 9.24 -8.33
CA SER A 298 -0.89 7.83 -7.92
C SER A 298 -1.31 7.67 -6.46
N GLU A 299 -0.84 8.56 -5.59
CA GLU A 299 -1.09 8.54 -4.15
C GLU A 299 -1.89 9.76 -3.69
N LEU A 300 -1.88 10.85 -4.47
CA LEU A 300 -2.75 11.99 -4.23
C LEU A 300 -4.18 11.76 -4.74
N GLU A 301 -5.11 12.43 -4.07
CA GLU A 301 -6.51 12.47 -4.47
C GLU A 301 -6.84 13.61 -5.42
N ARG A 302 -5.90 14.53 -5.71
CA ARG A 302 -6.09 15.68 -6.61
C ARG A 302 -5.07 15.63 -7.74
N CYS A 303 -5.50 15.99 -8.95
CA CYS A 303 -4.65 16.07 -10.13
C CYS A 303 -5.02 17.33 -10.93
N ASN A 304 -4.25 18.40 -10.76
CA ASN A 304 -4.53 19.68 -11.41
C ASN A 304 -3.24 20.50 -11.57
N PHE A 305 -3.32 21.53 -12.39
CA PHE A 305 -2.26 22.54 -12.45
C PHE A 305 -2.82 23.89 -12.91
N LEU A 306 -2.03 24.92 -12.67
CA LEU A 306 -2.19 26.24 -13.26
C LEU A 306 -0.84 26.70 -13.80
N ALA A 307 -0.81 27.22 -15.02
CA ALA A 307 0.39 27.72 -15.65
C ALA A 307 0.19 29.15 -16.18
N ARG A 308 1.20 30.01 -15.99
CA ARG A 308 1.24 31.36 -16.54
C ARG A 308 2.63 31.71 -17.06
N ILE A 309 2.67 32.60 -18.06
CA ILE A 309 3.93 33.11 -18.64
C ILE A 309 4.00 34.60 -18.36
N THR A 310 5.09 35.01 -17.72
CA THR A 310 5.25 36.35 -17.14
C THR A 310 6.63 36.90 -17.41
N ASP A 311 6.81 38.20 -17.15
CA ASP A 311 8.15 38.78 -16.99
C ASP A 311 8.81 38.33 -15.66
N SER A 312 10.05 38.76 -15.42
CA SER A 312 10.81 38.41 -14.22
C SER A 312 10.18 38.91 -12.90
N HIS A 313 9.19 39.80 -12.97
CA HIS A 313 8.48 40.37 -11.81
C HIS A 313 7.02 39.85 -11.72
N GLY A 314 6.67 38.79 -12.46
CA GLY A 314 5.34 38.18 -12.43
C GLY A 314 4.27 38.98 -13.18
N GLY A 315 4.66 39.98 -13.97
CA GLY A 315 3.77 40.79 -14.81
C GLY A 315 3.37 40.08 -16.11
N GLN A 316 2.18 40.40 -16.63
CA GLN A 316 1.73 39.89 -17.93
C GLN A 316 2.55 40.51 -19.07
N ILE A 317 2.98 39.68 -20.02
CA ILE A 317 3.75 40.14 -21.19
C ILE A 317 2.79 40.58 -22.31
N ILE A 318 2.95 41.83 -22.76
CA ILE A 318 2.14 42.42 -23.83
C ILE A 318 2.37 41.66 -25.15
N GLY A 319 1.26 41.28 -25.81
CA GLY A 319 1.28 40.67 -27.14
C GLY A 319 1.35 39.16 -27.16
N LEU A 320 1.48 38.48 -26.01
CA LEU A 320 1.32 37.03 -25.95
C LEU A 320 -0.12 36.63 -26.25
N LYS A 321 -0.29 35.54 -26.98
CA LYS A 321 -1.59 34.92 -27.28
C LYS A 321 -1.48 33.41 -27.11
N SER A 322 -2.52 32.75 -26.59
CA SER A 322 -2.54 31.28 -26.51
C SER A 322 -3.64 30.68 -27.39
N THR A 323 -3.42 29.46 -27.85
CA THR A 323 -4.42 28.66 -28.57
C THR A 323 -4.20 27.17 -28.30
N ASN A 324 -5.28 26.39 -28.28
CA ASN A 324 -5.24 24.94 -28.20
C ASN A 324 -5.24 24.27 -29.59
N GLU A 325 -5.39 25.06 -30.66
CA GLU A 325 -5.32 24.58 -32.03
C GLU A 325 -3.88 24.27 -32.44
N PRO A 326 -3.62 23.23 -33.25
CA PRO A 326 -2.28 22.92 -33.74
C PRO A 326 -1.61 24.11 -34.43
N GLN A 327 -0.40 24.47 -33.99
CA GLN A 327 0.42 25.51 -34.61
C GLN A 327 1.78 24.98 -35.05
N GLN A 328 2.38 25.62 -36.05
CA GLN A 328 3.78 25.39 -36.38
C GLN A 328 4.68 26.16 -35.41
N TYR A 329 5.60 25.45 -34.75
CA TYR A 329 6.56 26.00 -33.81
C TYR A 329 7.96 25.48 -34.11
N LYS A 330 8.97 26.20 -33.63
CA LYS A 330 10.37 25.78 -33.74
C LYS A 330 10.71 24.86 -32.57
N LYS A 331 10.95 23.57 -32.84
CA LYS A 331 11.51 22.64 -31.85
C LYS A 331 12.89 23.10 -31.41
N VAL A 332 13.21 22.93 -30.13
CA VAL A 332 14.48 23.36 -29.54
C VAL A 332 15.13 22.17 -28.84
N THR A 333 16.43 21.94 -29.08
CA THR A 333 17.22 20.87 -28.43
C THR A 333 17.96 21.35 -27.18
N SER A 334 18.10 22.67 -27.01
CA SER A 334 18.73 23.31 -25.86
C SER A 334 18.23 24.75 -25.73
N THR A 335 17.87 25.17 -24.52
CA THR A 335 17.48 26.55 -24.20
C THR A 335 18.08 26.96 -22.86
N SER A 336 18.12 28.26 -22.56
CA SER A 336 18.41 28.70 -21.20
C SER A 336 17.28 28.26 -20.28
N VAL A 337 17.60 27.53 -19.21
CA VAL A 337 16.65 27.12 -18.18
C VAL A 337 17.28 27.39 -16.82
N GLN A 338 16.64 28.25 -16.04
CA GLN A 338 17.03 28.53 -14.66
C GLN A 338 15.80 28.42 -13.76
N ILE A 339 15.85 27.51 -12.79
CA ILE A 339 14.83 27.44 -11.74
C ILE A 339 15.15 28.54 -10.73
N ILE A 340 14.17 29.42 -10.48
CA ILE A 340 14.31 30.53 -9.55
C ILE A 340 13.85 30.06 -8.16
N PRO A 341 14.74 30.07 -7.14
CA PRO A 341 14.35 29.75 -5.77
C PRO A 341 13.36 30.79 -5.24
N LEU A 342 12.38 30.34 -4.45
CA LEU A 342 11.39 31.21 -3.82
C LEU A 342 12.07 32.17 -2.83
N TYR A 343 11.87 33.48 -3.02
CA TYR A 343 12.54 34.51 -2.22
C TYR A 343 12.31 34.39 -0.71
N ALA A 344 11.13 33.95 -0.29
CA ALA A 344 10.78 33.80 1.12
C ALA A 344 11.60 32.69 1.80
N LEU A 345 11.88 31.59 1.10
CA LEU A 345 12.73 30.51 1.62
C LEU A 345 14.16 31.01 1.86
N GLU A 346 14.74 31.70 0.89
CA GLU A 346 16.09 32.26 1.01
C GLU A 346 16.18 33.33 2.11
N PHE A 347 15.13 34.16 2.25
CA PHE A 347 15.03 35.14 3.32
C PHE A 347 15.11 34.50 4.72
N PHE A 348 14.27 33.49 5.00
CA PHE A 348 14.26 32.87 6.33
C PHE A 348 15.47 31.98 6.60
N LYS A 349 16.03 31.31 5.58
CA LYS A 349 17.33 30.62 5.71
C LYS A 349 18.41 31.59 6.16
N LYS A 350 18.52 32.75 5.52
CA LYS A 350 19.49 33.79 5.89
C LYS A 350 19.24 34.32 7.32
N LYS A 351 17.98 34.56 7.70
CA LYS A 351 17.62 34.98 9.08
C LYS A 351 18.07 33.96 10.13
N ILE A 352 17.95 32.67 9.82
CA ILE A 352 18.42 31.57 10.69
C ILE A 352 19.95 31.55 10.78
N GLU A 353 20.66 31.71 9.66
CA GLU A 353 22.13 31.78 9.66
C GLU A 353 22.65 32.96 10.47
N GLU A 354 22.01 34.13 10.33
CA GLU A 354 22.35 35.33 11.09
C GLU A 354 22.04 35.19 12.58
N ASN A 355 20.93 34.52 12.95
CA ASN A 355 20.49 34.37 14.33
C ASN A 355 19.98 32.93 14.61
N PRO A 356 20.88 31.96 14.85
CA PRO A 356 20.51 30.55 14.96
C PRO A 356 19.59 30.20 16.14
N ASN A 357 19.53 31.05 17.17
CA ASN A 357 18.70 30.84 18.36
C ASN A 357 17.27 31.42 18.22
N HIS A 358 16.96 32.04 17.08
CA HIS A 358 15.66 32.68 16.85
C HIS A 358 14.65 31.68 16.27
N ILE A 359 13.95 30.98 17.17
CA ILE A 359 13.02 29.87 16.85
C ILE A 359 11.94 30.29 15.85
N GLU A 360 11.44 31.52 15.92
CA GLU A 360 10.38 32.00 15.04
C GLU A 360 10.76 31.97 13.56
N ASN A 361 12.04 32.12 13.21
CA ASN A 361 12.49 32.03 11.83
C ASN A 361 12.43 30.59 11.28
N TYR A 362 12.64 29.59 12.15
CA TYR A 362 12.48 28.17 11.77
C TYR A 362 11.02 27.84 11.51
N ILE A 363 10.11 28.37 12.34
CA ILE A 363 8.66 28.19 12.17
C ILE A 363 8.19 28.87 10.89
N MET A 364 8.59 30.13 10.65
CA MET A 364 8.27 30.85 9.41
C MET A 364 8.80 30.14 8.15
N LEU A 365 10.01 29.57 8.23
CA LEU A 365 10.55 28.74 7.14
C LEU A 365 9.75 27.45 6.96
N ALA A 366 9.32 26.80 8.04
CA ALA A 366 8.46 25.63 7.98
C ALA A 366 7.10 25.96 7.33
N ASP A 367 6.48 27.09 7.67
CA ASP A 367 5.25 27.57 7.02
C ASP A 367 5.43 27.78 5.51
N CYS A 368 6.57 28.34 5.08
CA CYS A 368 6.90 28.47 3.65
C CYS A 368 6.96 27.10 2.95
N TYR A 369 7.54 26.08 3.59
CA TYR A 369 7.58 24.72 3.05
C TYR A 369 6.20 24.05 3.04
N LEU A 370 5.44 24.15 4.14
CA LEU A 370 4.12 23.55 4.29
C LEU A 370 3.11 24.14 3.30
N ARG A 371 3.23 25.43 2.95
CA ARG A 371 2.43 26.05 1.88
C ARG A 371 2.51 25.28 0.57
N ASN A 372 3.69 24.79 0.21
CA ASN A 372 3.94 24.05 -1.02
C ASN A 372 3.96 22.53 -0.82
N ASP A 373 3.43 22.05 0.31
CA ASP A 373 3.36 20.63 0.68
C ASP A 373 4.74 19.94 0.75
N GLN A 374 5.79 20.73 0.99
CA GLN A 374 7.18 20.27 1.22
C GLN A 374 7.34 19.78 2.67
N ALA A 375 6.55 18.77 3.02
CA ALA A 375 6.41 18.28 4.39
C ALA A 375 7.73 17.76 4.99
N ILE A 376 8.60 17.17 4.16
CA ILE A 376 9.90 16.63 4.60
C ILE A 376 10.83 17.79 4.99
N GLU A 377 10.92 18.82 4.15
CA GLU A 377 11.73 19.99 4.39
C GLU A 377 11.25 20.75 5.64
N ALA A 378 9.93 20.88 5.80
CA ALA A 378 9.33 21.44 7.02
C ALA A 378 9.72 20.63 8.26
N GLU A 379 9.59 19.31 8.23
CA GLU A 379 9.97 18.43 9.35
C GLU A 379 11.45 18.58 9.73
N LEU A 380 12.35 18.58 8.74
CA LEU A 380 13.79 18.69 8.97
C LEU A 380 14.17 20.03 9.63
N ILE A 381 13.50 21.12 9.25
CA ILE A 381 13.68 22.43 9.90
C ILE A 381 13.08 22.46 11.30
N LEU A 382 11.89 21.86 11.49
CA LEU A 382 11.25 21.76 12.81
C LEU A 382 12.07 20.92 13.80
N ARG A 383 12.78 19.89 13.34
CA ARG A 383 13.73 19.13 14.17
C ARG A 383 14.88 20.00 14.67
N LYS A 384 15.35 20.98 13.90
CA LYS A 384 16.35 21.96 14.36
C LYS A 384 15.75 22.88 15.43
N ALA A 385 14.53 23.38 15.21
CA ALA A 385 13.82 24.19 16.20
C ALA A 385 13.59 23.41 17.51
N GLN A 386 13.19 22.14 17.42
CA GLN A 386 12.97 21.27 18.57
C GLN A 386 14.23 21.06 19.41
N LYS A 387 15.41 20.96 18.77
CA LYS A 387 16.69 20.85 19.52
C LYS A 387 16.97 22.10 20.37
N LEU A 388 16.54 23.26 19.91
CA LEU A 388 16.68 24.52 20.67
C LEU A 388 15.65 24.62 21.79
N SER A 389 14.45 24.07 21.59
CA SER A 389 13.33 24.19 22.53
C SER A 389 12.48 22.89 22.61
N PRO A 390 12.98 21.84 23.28
CA PRO A 390 12.40 20.49 23.19
C PRO A 390 10.99 20.32 23.75
N ASN A 391 10.56 21.24 24.63
CA ASN A 391 9.27 21.17 25.32
C ASN A 391 8.27 22.21 24.80
N CYS A 392 8.58 22.95 23.74
CA CYS A 392 7.71 23.99 23.20
C CYS A 392 6.54 23.39 22.40
N GLY A 393 5.32 23.50 22.92
CA GLY A 393 4.09 22.98 22.32
C GLY A 393 3.78 23.56 20.94
N LEU A 394 4.22 24.80 20.67
CA LEU A 394 4.10 25.42 19.35
C LEU A 394 4.84 24.61 18.27
N ILE A 395 6.06 24.15 18.55
CA ILE A 395 6.85 23.36 17.58
C ILE A 395 6.13 22.04 17.27
N TYR A 396 5.56 21.40 18.29
CA TYR A 396 4.78 20.17 18.10
C TYR A 396 3.51 20.39 17.28
N LYS A 397 2.81 21.54 17.41
CA LYS A 397 1.70 21.92 16.52
C LYS A 397 2.13 21.93 15.05
N TYR A 398 3.31 22.44 14.75
CA TYR A 398 3.84 22.46 13.38
C TYR A 398 4.30 21.07 12.90
N PHE A 399 4.81 20.23 13.80
CA PHE A 399 5.02 18.81 13.48
C PHE A 399 3.72 18.11 13.12
N LEU A 400 2.60 18.40 13.79
CA LEU A 400 1.30 17.82 13.41
C LEU A 400 0.93 18.16 11.96
N ASP A 401 1.12 19.41 11.53
CA ASP A 401 0.85 19.82 10.14
C ASP A 401 1.80 19.12 9.15
N ALA A 402 3.11 19.13 9.43
CA ALA A 402 4.10 18.45 8.61
C ALA A 402 3.83 16.93 8.49
N TYR A 403 3.51 16.25 9.59
CA TYR A 403 3.21 14.83 9.57
C TYR A 403 1.88 14.51 8.88
N SER A 404 0.86 15.36 9.05
CA SER A 404 -0.42 15.23 8.36
C SER A 404 -0.23 15.30 6.83
N ARG A 405 0.44 16.36 6.35
CA ARG A 405 0.77 16.56 4.92
C ARG A 405 1.70 15.51 4.36
N GLY A 406 2.71 15.12 5.13
CA GLY A 406 3.64 14.03 4.80
C GLY A 406 3.00 12.64 4.83
N ARG A 407 1.72 12.51 5.21
CA ARG A 407 0.98 11.24 5.37
C ARG A 407 1.66 10.28 6.36
N LYS A 408 2.28 10.83 7.41
CA LYS A 408 3.03 10.15 8.47
C LYS A 408 2.14 9.94 9.70
N ARG A 409 1.16 9.02 9.59
CA ARG A 409 0.09 8.84 10.59
C ARG A 409 0.60 8.44 11.97
N ASP A 410 1.62 7.58 12.05
CA ASP A 410 2.16 7.11 13.33
C ASP A 410 2.95 8.21 14.04
N GLU A 411 3.74 9.00 13.30
CA GLU A 411 4.41 10.18 13.82
C GLU A 411 3.42 11.27 14.26
N LEU A 412 2.31 11.42 13.55
CA LEU A 412 1.21 12.31 13.94
C LEU A 412 0.64 11.90 15.32
N ILE A 413 0.32 10.61 15.51
CA ILE A 413 -0.20 10.07 16.78
C ILE A 413 0.81 10.24 17.92
N THR A 414 2.06 9.84 17.72
CA THR A 414 3.10 9.98 18.76
C THR A 414 3.40 11.44 19.10
N THR A 415 3.19 12.36 18.16
CA THR A 415 3.29 13.81 18.41
C THR A 415 2.17 14.30 19.33
N TYR A 416 0.92 13.86 19.12
CA TYR A 416 -0.17 14.14 20.05
C TYR A 416 0.11 13.62 21.46
N GLU A 417 0.62 12.39 21.58
CA GLU A 417 0.99 11.79 22.88
C GLU A 417 2.08 12.59 23.60
N LYS A 418 3.10 13.06 22.86
CA LYS A 418 4.12 13.96 23.41
C LYS A 418 3.51 15.27 23.89
N MET A 419 2.61 15.88 23.11
CA MET A 419 1.92 17.11 23.52
C MET A 419 1.08 16.90 24.78
N VAL A 420 0.42 15.74 24.92
CA VAL A 420 -0.29 15.34 26.14
C VAL A 420 0.68 15.22 27.33
N ALA A 421 1.87 14.64 27.12
CA ALA A 421 2.87 14.43 28.16
C ALA A 421 3.52 15.73 28.67
N LEU A 422 3.48 16.83 27.89
CA LEU A 422 3.91 18.16 28.35
C LEU A 422 3.08 18.70 29.52
N GLY A 423 1.94 18.07 29.84
CA GLY A 423 1.22 18.27 31.11
C GLY A 423 0.50 19.62 31.24
N LYS A 424 0.29 20.32 30.13
CA LYS A 424 -0.49 21.57 30.05
C LYS A 424 -1.73 21.35 29.19
N ASP A 425 -2.77 22.15 29.45
CA ASP A 425 -4.04 22.10 28.74
C ASP A 425 -3.91 22.71 27.32
N LEU A 426 -3.01 22.15 26.50
CA LEU A 426 -2.83 22.51 25.09
C LEU A 426 -4.06 22.07 24.28
N ILE A 427 -4.58 22.98 23.46
CA ILE A 427 -5.87 22.81 22.80
C ILE A 427 -5.88 21.59 21.86
N ASP A 428 -4.87 21.42 21.02
CA ASP A 428 -4.80 20.27 20.09
C ASP A 428 -4.65 18.93 20.85
N ALA A 429 -3.92 18.91 21.98
CA ALA A 429 -3.78 17.73 22.82
C ALA A 429 -5.09 17.35 23.53
N LEU A 430 -5.84 18.35 23.99
CA LEU A 430 -7.18 18.16 24.56
C LEU A 430 -8.18 17.69 23.48
N GLN A 431 -8.16 18.28 22.28
CA GLN A 431 -9.00 17.85 21.17
C GLN A 431 -8.71 16.39 20.78
N TYR A 432 -7.44 16.00 20.73
CA TYR A 432 -7.06 14.60 20.49
C TYR A 432 -7.60 13.66 21.58
N LYS A 433 -7.41 14.00 22.87
CA LYS A 433 -7.99 13.21 23.97
C LYS A 433 -9.51 13.11 23.88
N TYR A 434 -10.18 14.21 23.55
CA TYR A 434 -11.62 14.21 23.35
C TYR A 434 -12.03 13.22 22.25
N SER A 435 -11.38 13.25 21.08
CA SER A 435 -11.66 12.30 19.99
C SER A 435 -11.43 10.85 20.43
N GLN A 436 -10.33 10.58 21.15
CA GLN A 436 -10.04 9.23 21.66
C GLN A 436 -11.11 8.72 22.63
N TYR A 437 -11.54 9.55 23.59
CA TYR A 437 -12.62 9.18 24.50
C TYR A 437 -13.95 9.01 23.75
N LEU A 438 -14.23 9.86 22.77
CA LEU A 438 -15.45 9.78 21.96
C LEU A 438 -15.50 8.49 21.12
N ASP A 439 -14.40 8.12 20.47
CA ASP A 439 -14.28 6.92 19.63
C ASP A 439 -14.33 5.63 20.47
N ASN A 440 -13.81 5.68 21.70
CA ASN A 440 -13.91 4.60 22.68
C ASN A 440 -15.25 4.58 23.44
N GLU A 441 -16.20 5.45 23.06
CA GLU A 441 -17.51 5.63 23.71
C GLU A 441 -17.46 5.98 25.21
N ASP A 442 -16.32 6.49 25.70
CA ASP A 442 -16.13 7.01 27.06
C ASP A 442 -16.63 8.46 27.14
N PHE A 443 -17.95 8.59 27.14
CA PHE A 443 -18.62 9.89 27.02
C PHE A 443 -18.43 10.82 28.22
N ASP A 444 -18.14 10.28 29.41
CA ASP A 444 -17.98 11.08 30.63
C ASP A 444 -16.64 11.83 30.60
N HIS A 445 -15.54 11.12 30.28
CA HIS A 445 -14.25 11.77 30.10
C HIS A 445 -14.24 12.70 28.88
N ALA A 446 -14.94 12.32 27.78
CA ALA A 446 -15.10 13.21 26.64
C ALA A 446 -15.80 14.53 27.04
N GLU A 447 -16.87 14.47 27.84
CA GLU A 447 -17.58 15.64 28.37
C GLU A 447 -16.67 16.51 29.25
N ASP A 448 -15.86 15.90 30.12
CA ASP A 448 -14.90 16.60 30.98
C ASP A 448 -13.84 17.35 30.18
N ILE A 449 -13.27 16.72 29.15
CA ILE A 449 -12.31 17.37 28.25
C ILE A 449 -12.96 18.53 27.51
N LEU A 450 -14.18 18.36 26.99
CA LEU A 450 -14.87 19.47 26.34
C LEU A 450 -15.18 20.61 27.31
N ASN A 451 -15.48 20.33 28.58
CA ASN A 451 -15.69 21.37 29.60
C ASN A 451 -14.42 22.17 29.88
N LYS A 452 -13.24 21.54 29.77
CA LYS A 452 -11.95 22.26 29.81
C LYS A 452 -11.74 23.11 28.57
N LEU A 453 -12.00 22.56 27.38
CA LEU A 453 -11.90 23.29 26.11
C LEU A 453 -12.82 24.52 26.09
N GLU A 454 -14.05 24.42 26.61
CA GLU A 454 -14.98 25.56 26.72
C GLU A 454 -14.43 26.67 27.63
N LYS A 455 -13.71 26.33 28.71
CA LYS A 455 -13.09 27.35 29.58
C LYS A 455 -11.94 28.07 28.89
N LEU A 456 -11.16 27.36 28.06
CA LEU A 456 -10.05 27.93 27.31
C LEU A 456 -10.52 28.73 26.09
N GLN A 457 -11.66 28.32 25.52
CA GLN A 457 -12.24 28.90 24.31
C GLN A 457 -13.74 29.20 24.49
N PRO A 458 -14.12 30.15 25.36
CA PRO A 458 -15.53 30.41 25.67
C PRO A 458 -16.31 30.84 24.43
N GLY A 459 -17.42 30.15 24.15
CA GLY A 459 -18.27 30.46 22.99
C GLY A 459 -17.64 30.11 21.64
N SER A 460 -16.60 29.27 21.63
CA SER A 460 -15.95 28.79 20.41
C SER A 460 -16.86 27.92 19.57
N GLU A 461 -16.89 28.20 18.27
CA GLU A 461 -17.57 27.38 17.27
C GLU A 461 -17.09 25.92 17.31
N SER A 462 -15.78 25.72 17.48
CA SER A 462 -15.18 24.38 17.51
C SER A 462 -15.68 23.57 18.71
N VAL A 463 -15.79 24.18 19.89
CA VAL A 463 -16.25 23.49 21.10
C VAL A 463 -17.74 23.18 21.03
N LEU A 464 -18.55 24.12 20.52
CA LEU A 464 -19.96 23.88 20.25
C LEU A 464 -20.16 22.73 19.26
N SER A 465 -19.36 22.69 18.20
CA SER A 465 -19.34 21.61 17.21
C SER A 465 -19.04 20.24 17.84
N SER A 466 -17.99 20.14 18.66
CA SER A 466 -17.67 18.89 19.36
C SER A 466 -18.75 18.52 20.39
N ARG A 467 -19.40 19.49 21.03
CA ARG A 467 -20.53 19.21 21.94
C ARG A 467 -21.70 18.54 21.21
N ILE A 468 -22.03 19.03 20.03
CA ILE A 468 -23.07 18.46 19.17
C ILE A 468 -22.70 17.02 18.79
N GLU A 469 -21.44 16.77 18.42
CA GLU A 469 -20.95 15.44 18.08
C GLU A 469 -21.04 14.45 19.25
N LEU A 470 -20.61 14.87 20.45
CA LEU A 470 -20.73 14.08 21.68
C LEU A 470 -22.19 13.68 21.94
N TYR A 471 -23.11 14.64 21.87
CA TYR A 471 -24.54 14.36 22.06
C TYR A 471 -25.14 13.52 20.93
N GLY A 472 -24.60 13.63 19.71
CA GLY A 472 -24.87 12.73 18.59
C GLY A 472 -24.55 11.28 18.92
N LYS A 473 -23.33 11.00 19.40
CA LYS A 473 -22.89 9.65 19.79
C LYS A 473 -23.68 9.12 21.00
N LYS A 474 -24.02 9.98 21.98
CA LYS A 474 -24.92 9.67 23.11
C LYS A 474 -26.40 9.53 22.70
N LYS A 475 -26.75 9.80 21.43
CA LYS A 475 -28.13 9.78 20.89
C LYS A 475 -29.09 10.72 21.63
N LEU A 476 -28.59 11.82 22.17
CA LEU A 476 -29.37 12.83 22.92
C LEU A 476 -29.98 13.87 21.98
N ARG A 477 -31.01 13.46 21.23
CA ARG A 477 -31.63 14.26 20.17
C ARG A 477 -32.06 15.67 20.60
N GLU A 478 -32.72 15.81 21.74
CA GLU A 478 -33.21 17.12 22.22
C GLU A 478 -32.07 18.12 22.47
N LYS A 479 -30.94 17.65 23.03
CA LYS A 479 -29.78 18.51 23.25
C LYS A 479 -29.12 18.92 21.94
N ILE A 480 -29.05 18.02 20.96
CA ILE A 480 -28.55 18.34 19.61
C ILE A 480 -29.40 19.43 18.98
N ILE A 481 -30.73 19.31 19.06
CA ILE A 481 -31.66 20.31 18.50
C ILE A 481 -31.45 21.67 19.14
N GLN A 482 -31.32 21.71 20.47
CA GLN A 482 -31.05 22.94 21.21
C GLN A 482 -29.74 23.60 20.76
N LEU A 483 -28.64 22.83 20.73
CA LEU A 483 -27.32 23.35 20.35
C LEU A 483 -27.23 23.72 18.86
N ALA A 484 -27.94 23.01 17.99
CA ALA A 484 -28.01 23.36 16.56
C ALA A 484 -28.70 24.72 16.36
N LYS A 485 -29.80 24.98 17.08
CA LYS A 485 -30.48 26.28 17.07
C LYS A 485 -29.60 27.39 17.64
N GLU A 486 -28.96 27.15 18.78
CA GLU A 486 -28.00 28.09 19.38
C GLU A 486 -26.84 28.40 18.43
N GLY A 487 -26.28 27.37 17.78
CA GLY A 487 -25.21 27.53 16.80
C GLY A 487 -25.64 28.30 15.56
N TYR A 488 -26.86 28.09 15.08
CA TYR A 488 -27.42 28.87 13.97
C TYR A 488 -27.69 30.33 14.35
N GLU A 489 -28.13 30.60 15.58
CA GLU A 489 -28.32 31.97 16.08
C GLU A 489 -26.98 32.72 16.23
N LYS A 490 -25.96 32.05 16.76
CA LYS A 490 -24.62 32.63 16.97
C LYS A 490 -23.80 32.74 15.69
N PHE A 491 -23.94 31.76 14.79
CA PHE A 491 -23.16 31.64 13.55
C PHE A 491 -24.08 31.47 12.32
N PRO A 492 -24.94 32.46 12.01
CA PRO A 492 -25.97 32.33 10.98
C PRO A 492 -25.43 32.19 9.55
N THR A 493 -24.17 32.52 9.33
CA THR A 493 -23.46 32.37 8.05
C THR A 493 -22.60 31.11 7.98
N ASN A 494 -22.64 30.25 8.99
CA ASN A 494 -21.90 28.99 8.98
C ASN A 494 -22.80 27.85 8.47
N TRP A 495 -22.44 27.30 7.31
CA TRP A 495 -23.20 26.25 6.63
C TRP A 495 -23.50 25.03 7.51
N LYS A 496 -22.60 24.65 8.44
CA LYS A 496 -22.80 23.48 9.30
C LYS A 496 -24.05 23.62 10.17
N TYR A 497 -24.23 24.75 10.83
CA TYR A 497 -25.39 24.98 11.69
C TYR A 497 -26.66 25.23 10.90
N VAL A 498 -26.55 25.93 9.76
CA VAL A 498 -27.66 26.09 8.80
C VAL A 498 -28.16 24.72 8.35
N ASN A 499 -27.25 23.85 7.88
CA ASN A 499 -27.57 22.49 7.45
C ASN A 499 -28.20 21.66 8.58
N LEU A 500 -27.67 21.74 9.81
CA LEU A 500 -28.24 21.03 10.97
C LEU A 500 -29.68 21.48 11.26
N VAL A 501 -29.95 22.78 11.30
CA VAL A 501 -31.31 23.30 11.54
C VAL A 501 -32.24 22.95 10.38
N CYS A 502 -31.77 22.99 9.14
CA CYS A 502 -32.52 22.51 7.97
C CYS A 502 -32.87 21.01 8.09
N LEU A 503 -31.91 20.15 8.44
CA LEU A 503 -32.16 18.72 8.65
C LEU A 503 -33.17 18.47 9.77
N ILE A 504 -33.05 19.18 10.89
CA ILE A 504 -33.97 19.08 12.02
C ILE A 504 -35.38 19.53 11.61
N ASP A 505 -35.51 20.67 10.96
CA ASP A 505 -36.80 21.20 10.48
C ASP A 505 -37.45 20.24 9.49
N TYR A 506 -36.66 19.74 8.53
CA TYR A 506 -37.07 18.78 7.53
C TYR A 506 -37.60 17.48 8.16
N GLU A 507 -36.88 16.90 9.13
CA GLU A 507 -37.33 15.69 9.83
C GLU A 507 -38.58 15.90 10.70
N MET A 508 -38.66 17.05 11.38
CA MET A 508 -39.72 17.33 12.35
C MET A 508 -41.05 17.71 11.71
N THR A 509 -41.00 18.56 10.67
CA THR A 509 -42.22 19.10 10.06
C THR A 509 -42.75 18.23 8.92
N LYS A 510 -41.87 17.43 8.31
CA LYS A 510 -42.11 16.71 7.03
C LYS A 510 -42.62 17.64 5.91
N LYS A 511 -42.42 18.96 6.05
CA LYS A 511 -42.79 20.00 5.09
C LYS A 511 -41.51 20.69 4.64
N GLN A 512 -41.44 21.05 3.36
CA GLN A 512 -40.22 21.61 2.78
C GLN A 512 -40.12 23.14 2.91
N ASP A 513 -41.20 23.83 3.25
CA ASP A 513 -41.29 25.30 3.18
C ASP A 513 -40.31 26.03 4.12
N GLY A 514 -40.22 25.61 5.39
CA GLY A 514 -39.33 26.24 6.39
C GLY A 514 -37.86 26.06 6.03
N THR A 515 -37.48 24.85 5.63
CA THR A 515 -36.14 24.53 5.15
C THR A 515 -35.77 25.35 3.91
N ILE A 516 -36.68 25.48 2.92
CA ILE A 516 -36.47 26.31 1.72
C ILE A 516 -36.24 27.78 2.11
N GLU A 517 -37.00 28.34 3.05
CA GLU A 517 -36.84 29.72 3.50
C GLU A 517 -35.47 29.95 4.16
N ILE A 518 -35.04 29.04 5.03
CA ILE A 518 -33.73 29.09 5.69
C ILE A 518 -32.60 29.06 4.65
N LEU A 519 -32.66 28.12 3.69
CA LEU A 519 -31.66 27.99 2.64
C LEU A 519 -31.60 29.21 1.72
N LYS A 520 -32.75 29.75 1.31
CA LYS A 520 -32.82 30.98 0.51
C LYS A 520 -32.21 32.17 1.24
N LYS A 521 -32.48 32.32 2.55
CA LYS A 521 -31.91 33.38 3.37
C LYS A 521 -30.40 33.25 3.46
N PHE A 522 -29.86 32.06 3.69
CA PHE A 522 -28.43 31.81 3.72
C PHE A 522 -27.75 32.17 2.37
N LEU A 523 -28.36 31.74 1.26
CA LEU A 523 -27.86 31.96 -0.10
C LEU A 523 -27.96 33.42 -0.60
N GLN A 524 -28.63 34.31 0.14
CA GLN A 524 -28.56 35.76 -0.12
C GLN A 524 -27.24 36.36 0.37
N SER A 525 -26.62 35.77 1.39
CA SER A 525 -25.39 36.29 1.99
C SER A 525 -24.13 35.56 1.52
N ASP A 526 -24.25 34.28 1.17
CA ASP A 526 -23.11 33.44 0.84
C ASP A 526 -23.48 32.34 -0.15
N TYR A 527 -22.72 32.22 -1.24
CA TYR A 527 -22.82 31.10 -2.15
C TYR A 527 -22.21 29.84 -1.52
N SER A 528 -22.93 28.73 -1.63
CA SER A 528 -22.47 27.40 -1.21
C SER A 528 -23.07 26.32 -2.09
N ASP A 529 -22.22 25.50 -2.70
CA ASP A 529 -22.62 24.30 -3.46
C ASP A 529 -23.48 23.37 -2.60
N GLY A 530 -23.11 23.19 -1.33
CA GLY A 530 -23.84 22.36 -0.38
C GLY A 530 -25.25 22.90 -0.11
N ALA A 531 -25.36 24.21 0.09
CA ALA A 531 -26.65 24.87 0.29
C ALA A 531 -27.55 24.83 -0.95
N LEU A 532 -26.98 25.07 -2.15
CA LEU A 532 -27.74 24.95 -3.40
C LEU A 532 -28.15 23.50 -3.68
N SER A 533 -27.29 22.53 -3.40
CA SER A 533 -27.61 21.10 -3.57
C SER A 533 -28.75 20.68 -2.65
N PHE A 534 -28.73 21.12 -1.39
CA PHE A 534 -29.82 20.83 -0.45
C PHE A 534 -31.10 21.59 -0.83
N LEU A 535 -30.99 22.84 -1.29
CA LEU A 535 -32.14 23.60 -1.77
C LEU A 535 -32.78 22.91 -2.99
N ALA A 536 -31.96 22.45 -3.94
CA ALA A 536 -32.43 21.68 -5.08
C ALA A 536 -33.12 20.39 -4.62
N LYS A 537 -32.53 19.62 -3.69
CA LYS A 537 -33.17 18.43 -3.12
C LYS A 537 -34.53 18.76 -2.50
N ALA A 538 -34.62 19.81 -1.69
CA ALA A 538 -35.86 20.25 -1.06
C ALA A 538 -36.92 20.63 -2.11
N TYR A 539 -36.53 21.34 -3.17
CA TYR A 539 -37.42 21.65 -4.30
C TYR A 539 -37.89 20.40 -5.04
N LEU A 540 -37.00 19.44 -5.27
CA LEU A 540 -37.35 18.20 -5.97
C LEU A 540 -38.38 17.38 -5.18
N GLU A 541 -38.18 17.23 -3.86
CA GLU A 541 -39.10 16.51 -2.97
C GLU A 541 -40.42 17.27 -2.76
N ALA A 542 -40.39 18.60 -2.80
CA ALA A 542 -41.59 19.44 -2.84
C ALA A 542 -42.30 19.44 -4.21
N SER A 543 -41.79 18.68 -5.19
CA SER A 543 -42.28 18.66 -6.57
C SER A 543 -42.22 20.03 -7.28
N GLN A 544 -41.38 20.95 -6.80
CA GLN A 544 -41.12 22.27 -7.39
C GLN A 544 -40.01 22.18 -8.45
N PHE A 545 -40.28 21.47 -9.54
CA PHE A 545 -39.26 21.12 -10.55
C PHE A 545 -38.63 22.32 -11.26
N GLU A 546 -39.38 23.40 -11.50
CA GLU A 546 -38.82 24.61 -12.13
C GLU A 546 -37.78 25.29 -11.25
N GLU A 547 -38.03 25.35 -9.94
CA GLU A 547 -37.09 25.94 -8.99
C GLU A 547 -35.87 25.05 -8.76
N TRP A 548 -36.06 23.72 -8.76
CA TRP A 548 -34.96 22.75 -8.78
C TRP A 548 -34.02 22.99 -9.97
N GLU A 549 -34.58 23.13 -11.17
CA GLU A 549 -33.79 23.32 -12.38
C GLU A 549 -33.05 24.67 -12.38
N LYS A 550 -33.74 25.76 -12.00
CA LYS A 550 -33.11 27.08 -11.82
C LYS A 550 -31.95 27.03 -10.82
N THR A 551 -32.09 26.23 -9.76
CA THR A 551 -31.04 26.04 -8.75
C THR A 551 -29.80 25.37 -9.37
N TYR A 552 -29.99 24.33 -10.20
CA TYR A 552 -28.89 23.69 -10.93
C TYR A 552 -28.26 24.62 -11.97
N GLN A 553 -29.05 25.41 -12.69
CA GLN A 553 -28.53 26.44 -13.60
C GLN A 553 -27.65 27.44 -12.87
N LYS A 554 -28.09 27.91 -11.69
CA LYS A 554 -27.28 28.76 -10.81
C LYS A 554 -25.99 28.07 -10.36
N MET A 555 -26.02 26.78 -10.00
CA MET A 555 -24.79 26.05 -9.66
C MET A 555 -23.81 25.99 -10.84
N LEU A 556 -24.30 25.81 -12.06
CA LEU A 556 -23.48 25.81 -13.28
C LEU A 556 -22.89 27.19 -13.63
N GLU A 557 -23.56 28.29 -13.27
CA GLU A 557 -23.00 29.64 -13.45
C GLU A 557 -21.76 29.89 -12.57
N TYR A 558 -21.75 29.34 -11.35
CA TYR A 558 -20.66 29.50 -10.40
C TYR A 558 -19.57 28.44 -10.56
N SER A 559 -19.96 27.23 -10.97
CA SER A 559 -19.08 26.09 -11.18
C SER A 559 -19.31 25.49 -12.57
N PRO A 560 -18.87 26.18 -13.64
CA PRO A 560 -19.16 25.76 -15.02
C PRO A 560 -18.43 24.49 -15.47
N ALA A 561 -17.30 24.15 -14.83
CA ALA A 561 -16.50 22.95 -15.11
C ALA A 561 -16.93 21.73 -14.26
N SER A 562 -18.23 21.45 -14.21
CA SER A 562 -18.84 20.45 -13.31
C SER A 562 -19.77 19.48 -14.06
N PRO A 563 -19.24 18.52 -14.84
CA PRO A 563 -20.08 17.55 -15.56
C PRO A 563 -20.95 16.67 -14.65
N GLY A 564 -20.54 16.50 -13.39
CA GLY A 564 -21.35 15.81 -12.38
C GLY A 564 -22.73 16.44 -12.19
N TYR A 565 -22.89 17.75 -12.35
CA TYR A 565 -24.21 18.39 -12.25
C TYR A 565 -25.13 17.99 -13.40
N TYR A 566 -24.62 17.94 -14.63
CA TYR A 566 -25.39 17.45 -15.77
C TYR A 566 -25.79 15.98 -15.59
N PHE A 567 -24.88 15.14 -15.10
CA PHE A 567 -25.19 13.74 -14.76
C PHE A 567 -26.31 13.62 -13.73
N GLN A 568 -26.29 14.42 -12.65
CA GLN A 568 -27.37 14.43 -11.66
C GLN A 568 -28.70 14.92 -12.24
N MET A 569 -28.67 15.96 -13.08
CA MET A 569 -29.87 16.42 -13.79
C MET A 569 -30.44 15.34 -14.71
N ALA A 570 -29.59 14.59 -15.41
CA ALA A 570 -30.01 13.47 -16.25
C ALA A 570 -30.71 12.36 -15.43
N ASN A 571 -30.19 12.01 -14.26
CA ASN A 571 -30.83 11.04 -13.35
C ASN A 571 -32.23 11.49 -12.93
N VAL A 572 -32.39 12.76 -12.55
CA VAL A 572 -33.69 13.33 -12.18
C VAL A 572 -34.65 13.33 -13.36
N PHE A 573 -34.23 13.80 -14.53
CA PHE A 573 -35.09 13.79 -15.73
C PHE A 573 -35.49 12.37 -16.15
N SER A 574 -34.59 11.39 -16.01
CA SER A 574 -34.89 9.99 -16.27
C SER A 574 -35.96 9.45 -15.31
N GLY A 575 -35.85 9.77 -14.00
CA GLY A 575 -36.87 9.41 -13.00
C GLY A 575 -38.24 10.07 -13.24
N LEU A 576 -38.24 11.27 -13.83
CA LEU A 576 -39.45 11.97 -14.29
C LEU A 576 -39.94 11.53 -15.67
N LEU A 577 -39.33 10.51 -16.27
CA LEU A 577 -39.63 9.98 -17.61
C LEU A 577 -39.47 11.03 -18.73
N LYS A 578 -38.68 12.10 -18.50
CA LYS A 578 -38.34 13.15 -19.47
C LYS A 578 -37.06 12.79 -20.22
N TYR A 579 -37.09 11.71 -20.99
CA TYR A 579 -35.89 11.10 -21.57
C TYR A 579 -35.11 11.99 -22.55
N ASP A 580 -35.79 12.80 -23.37
CA ASP A 580 -35.10 13.73 -24.29
C ASP A 580 -34.23 14.74 -23.52
N ARG A 581 -34.72 15.24 -22.38
CA ARG A 581 -33.97 16.16 -21.51
C ARG A 581 -32.84 15.44 -20.79
N ALA A 582 -33.07 14.20 -20.35
CA ALA A 582 -32.03 13.39 -19.74
C ALA A 582 -30.88 13.12 -20.71
N ALA A 583 -31.19 12.80 -21.97
CA ALA A 583 -30.20 12.63 -23.03
C ALA A 583 -29.43 13.94 -23.31
N GLU A 584 -30.11 15.08 -23.40
CA GLU A 584 -29.46 16.39 -23.57
C GLU A 584 -28.45 16.68 -22.44
N MET A 585 -28.81 16.40 -21.18
CA MET A 585 -27.88 16.58 -20.06
C MET A 585 -26.71 15.60 -20.13
N MET A 586 -26.94 14.36 -20.57
CA MET A 586 -25.85 13.41 -20.76
C MET A 586 -24.90 13.81 -21.88
N ASP A 587 -25.40 14.35 -22.99
CA ASP A 587 -24.57 14.89 -24.07
C ASP A 587 -23.72 16.07 -23.57
N LYS A 588 -24.28 16.93 -22.71
CA LYS A 588 -23.51 17.99 -22.04
C LYS A 588 -22.43 17.38 -21.16
N ALA A 589 -22.71 16.38 -20.32
CA ALA A 589 -21.70 15.72 -19.50
C ALA A 589 -20.58 15.08 -20.34
N LEU A 590 -20.94 14.43 -21.45
CA LEU A 590 -20.00 13.79 -22.39
C LEU A 590 -19.12 14.79 -23.13
N SER A 591 -19.56 16.04 -23.31
CA SER A 591 -18.71 17.09 -23.88
C SER A 591 -17.50 17.43 -23.00
N PHE A 592 -17.58 17.19 -21.68
CA PHE A 592 -16.46 17.34 -20.75
C PHE A 592 -15.60 16.08 -20.65
N CYS A 593 -16.18 14.89 -20.79
CA CYS A 593 -15.43 13.64 -20.77
C CYS A 593 -15.96 12.68 -21.85
N PRO A 594 -15.47 12.80 -23.10
CA PRO A 594 -15.91 11.93 -24.19
C PRO A 594 -15.54 10.46 -23.98
N SER A 595 -14.58 10.19 -23.11
CA SER A 595 -14.09 8.85 -22.74
C SER A 595 -14.67 8.32 -21.42
N CYS A 596 -15.65 9.00 -20.79
CA CYS A 596 -16.26 8.50 -19.56
C CYS A 596 -17.24 7.37 -19.86
N GLY A 597 -16.84 6.11 -19.65
CA GLY A 597 -17.73 4.97 -19.88
C GLY A 597 -19.00 5.01 -19.02
N ASN A 598 -18.94 5.52 -17.78
CA ASN A 598 -20.11 5.65 -16.92
C ASN A 598 -21.17 6.60 -17.50
N TYR A 599 -20.75 7.67 -18.19
CA TYR A 599 -21.68 8.57 -18.86
C TYR A 599 -22.30 7.94 -20.09
N TRP A 600 -21.53 7.18 -20.87
CA TRP A 600 -22.06 6.40 -21.99
C TRP A 600 -23.05 5.32 -21.53
N SER A 601 -22.76 4.61 -20.45
CA SER A 601 -23.66 3.60 -19.87
C SER A 601 -24.98 4.26 -19.42
N LYS A 602 -24.91 5.39 -18.71
CA LYS A 602 -26.10 6.15 -18.30
C LYS A 602 -26.92 6.64 -19.49
N LEU A 603 -26.29 7.15 -20.54
CA LEU A 603 -26.98 7.55 -21.76
C LEU A 603 -27.68 6.35 -22.43
N GLY A 604 -27.03 5.18 -22.46
CA GLY A 604 -27.63 3.93 -22.92
C GLY A 604 -28.84 3.50 -22.07
N GLU A 605 -28.78 3.68 -20.76
CA GLU A 605 -29.92 3.42 -19.84
C GLU A 605 -31.11 4.34 -20.14
N VAL A 606 -30.85 5.64 -20.34
CA VAL A 606 -31.86 6.64 -20.70
C VAL A 606 -32.51 6.28 -22.04
N GLN A 607 -31.71 6.02 -23.07
CA GLN A 607 -32.19 5.67 -24.41
C GLN A 607 -32.98 4.36 -24.41
N ARG A 608 -32.53 3.34 -23.67
CA ARG A 608 -33.26 2.08 -23.50
C ARG A 608 -34.62 2.31 -22.83
N SER A 609 -34.66 3.14 -21.79
CA SER A 609 -35.90 3.49 -21.10
C SER A 609 -36.89 4.25 -21.99
N ASP A 610 -36.36 5.05 -22.92
CA ASP A 610 -37.11 5.73 -23.99
C ASP A 610 -37.45 4.82 -25.19
N LYS A 611 -37.12 3.53 -25.12
CA LYS A 611 -37.31 2.53 -26.20
C LYS A 611 -36.51 2.83 -27.48
N LYS A 612 -35.52 3.71 -27.40
CA LYS A 612 -34.53 4.03 -28.44
C LYS A 612 -33.39 3.01 -28.43
N ASN A 613 -33.73 1.75 -28.74
CA ASN A 613 -32.82 0.61 -28.57
C ASN A 613 -31.58 0.68 -29.48
N ALA A 614 -31.69 1.25 -30.69
CA ALA A 614 -30.57 1.36 -31.61
C ALA A 614 -29.50 2.32 -31.07
N GLU A 615 -29.93 3.48 -30.55
CA GLU A 615 -29.05 4.45 -29.90
C GLU A 615 -28.47 3.88 -28.60
N ALA A 616 -29.30 3.18 -27.81
CA ALA A 616 -28.84 2.54 -26.58
C ALA A 616 -27.71 1.53 -26.84
N ILE A 617 -27.84 0.72 -27.90
CA ILE A 617 -26.78 -0.22 -28.32
C ILE A 617 -25.48 0.51 -28.61
N GLU A 618 -25.51 1.62 -29.36
CA GLU A 618 -24.30 2.42 -29.64
C GLU A 618 -23.68 2.98 -28.36
N SER A 619 -24.51 3.51 -27.45
CA SER A 619 -24.05 4.04 -26.16
C SER A 619 -23.41 2.96 -25.27
N TYR A 620 -24.02 1.78 -25.16
CA TYR A 620 -23.41 0.67 -24.41
C TYR A 620 -22.12 0.14 -25.06
N GLN A 621 -22.03 0.13 -26.40
CA GLN A 621 -20.78 -0.20 -27.09
C GLN A 621 -19.67 0.80 -26.76
N LYS A 622 -19.98 2.10 -26.74
CA LYS A 622 -19.03 3.13 -26.29
C LYS A 622 -18.69 2.98 -24.81
N ALA A 623 -19.65 2.66 -23.96
CA ALA A 623 -19.42 2.39 -22.54
C ALA A 623 -18.39 1.27 -22.36
N LEU A 624 -18.59 0.13 -23.02
CA LEU A 624 -17.67 -1.02 -22.96
C LEU A 624 -16.31 -0.73 -23.57
N ARG A 625 -16.23 0.15 -24.58
CA ARG A 625 -14.95 0.60 -25.15
C ARG A 625 -14.07 1.35 -24.15
N PHE A 626 -14.68 2.05 -23.19
CA PHE A 626 -13.99 2.83 -22.16
C PHE A 626 -13.95 2.17 -20.78
N ILE A 627 -14.89 1.28 -20.48
CA ILE A 627 -14.92 0.47 -19.26
C ILE A 627 -15.20 -0.99 -19.67
N PRO A 628 -14.16 -1.74 -20.09
CA PRO A 628 -14.33 -3.14 -20.50
C PRO A 628 -14.92 -4.01 -19.39
N THR A 629 -14.70 -3.66 -18.13
CA THR A 629 -15.19 -4.39 -16.94
C THR A 629 -16.60 -4.00 -16.51
N ASP A 630 -17.35 -3.23 -17.32
CA ASP A 630 -18.76 -2.95 -17.08
C ASP A 630 -19.62 -4.15 -17.54
N TYR A 631 -19.65 -5.17 -16.69
CA TYR A 631 -20.39 -6.41 -16.95
C TYR A 631 -21.90 -6.19 -17.08
N ASP A 632 -22.46 -5.19 -16.40
CA ASP A 632 -23.90 -4.91 -16.46
C ASP A 632 -24.28 -4.30 -17.81
N SER A 633 -23.51 -3.32 -18.31
CA SER A 633 -23.68 -2.82 -19.68
C SER A 633 -23.50 -3.92 -20.73
N ARG A 634 -22.60 -4.88 -20.47
CA ARG A 634 -22.40 -6.03 -21.36
C ARG A 634 -23.60 -6.96 -21.40
N ASP A 635 -24.17 -7.30 -20.25
CA ASP A 635 -25.35 -8.15 -20.14
C ASP A 635 -26.56 -7.48 -20.83
N ILE A 636 -26.75 -6.18 -20.61
CA ILE A 636 -27.81 -5.39 -21.25
C ILE A 636 -27.60 -5.32 -22.78
N LEU A 637 -26.38 -5.06 -23.25
CA LEU A 637 -26.08 -5.04 -24.67
C LEU A 637 -26.36 -6.40 -25.32
N ARG A 638 -26.09 -7.50 -24.61
CA ARG A 638 -26.39 -8.85 -25.09
C ARG A 638 -27.89 -9.09 -25.22
N GLU A 639 -28.66 -8.68 -24.21
CA GLU A 639 -30.14 -8.73 -24.22
C GLU A 639 -30.72 -7.92 -25.39
N LEU A 640 -30.28 -6.66 -25.57
CA LEU A 640 -30.77 -5.79 -26.65
C LEU A 640 -30.46 -6.34 -28.05
N ASN A 641 -29.40 -7.13 -28.20
CA ASN A 641 -29.07 -7.84 -29.42
C ASN A 641 -29.84 -9.17 -29.61
N GLY A 642 -30.81 -9.47 -28.74
CA GLY A 642 -31.62 -10.69 -28.80
C GLY A 642 -30.84 -11.96 -28.49
N LYS A 643 -29.67 -11.86 -27.86
CA LYS A 643 -28.84 -13.00 -27.49
C LYS A 643 -29.19 -13.47 -26.06
N LYS A 644 -29.23 -14.78 -25.84
CA LYS A 644 -29.32 -15.37 -24.49
C LYS A 644 -28.07 -15.02 -23.68
N ALA A 645 -28.18 -14.97 -22.35
CA ALA A 645 -27.04 -14.78 -21.44
C ALA A 645 -25.88 -15.74 -21.78
N ILE A 646 -24.64 -15.27 -21.61
CA ILE A 646 -23.45 -15.97 -22.13
C ILE A 646 -23.30 -17.37 -21.52
N PHE A 647 -23.48 -17.54 -20.22
CA PHE A 647 -23.35 -18.84 -19.57
C PHE A 647 -24.50 -19.80 -19.90
N THR A 648 -25.70 -19.28 -20.22
CA THR A 648 -26.82 -20.12 -20.66
C THR A 648 -26.52 -20.83 -21.99
N ILE A 649 -25.74 -20.21 -22.89
CA ILE A 649 -25.39 -20.84 -24.18
C ILE A 649 -24.16 -21.76 -24.11
N LEU A 650 -23.32 -21.58 -23.08
CA LEU A 650 -22.18 -22.46 -22.80
C LEU A 650 -22.60 -23.74 -22.05
N GLY A 651 -23.89 -23.81 -21.68
CA GLY A 651 -24.53 -24.95 -21.03
C GLY A 651 -24.24 -24.98 -19.53
N GLU A 652 -25.16 -25.57 -18.77
CA GLU A 652 -25.03 -25.83 -17.34
C GLU A 652 -25.00 -27.33 -17.08
N GLY A 653 -24.50 -27.76 -15.92
CA GLY A 653 -24.61 -29.14 -15.49
C GLY A 653 -26.08 -29.56 -15.39
N ASN A 654 -26.47 -30.69 -15.98
CA ASN A 654 -27.80 -31.25 -15.75
C ASN A 654 -27.83 -31.95 -14.37
N ILE A 655 -27.99 -31.14 -13.31
CA ILE A 655 -27.88 -31.58 -11.92
C ILE A 655 -28.83 -32.74 -11.61
N ASP A 656 -30.08 -32.69 -12.07
CA ASP A 656 -31.06 -33.77 -11.86
C ASP A 656 -30.60 -35.10 -12.46
N SER A 657 -30.03 -35.07 -13.67
CA SER A 657 -29.51 -36.27 -14.33
C SER A 657 -28.24 -36.78 -13.64
N LEU A 658 -27.37 -35.89 -13.19
CA LEU A 658 -26.14 -36.22 -12.48
C LEU A 658 -26.42 -36.82 -11.09
N VAL A 659 -27.39 -36.27 -10.35
CA VAL A 659 -27.85 -36.80 -9.06
C VAL A 659 -28.41 -38.22 -9.24
N LYS A 660 -29.24 -38.46 -10.27
CA LYS A 660 -29.79 -39.79 -10.58
C LYS A 660 -28.71 -40.80 -10.99
N ALA A 661 -27.69 -40.36 -11.73
CA ALA A 661 -26.62 -41.21 -12.23
C ALA A 661 -25.48 -41.44 -11.21
N ALA A 662 -25.43 -40.67 -10.12
CA ALA A 662 -24.36 -40.76 -9.14
C ALA A 662 -24.38 -42.11 -8.39
N PRO A 663 -23.20 -42.70 -8.07
CA PRO A 663 -23.12 -43.93 -7.30
C PRO A 663 -23.57 -43.71 -5.85
N THR A 664 -24.25 -44.68 -5.24
CA THR A 664 -24.61 -44.67 -3.81
C THR A 664 -23.43 -45.10 -2.95
N ALA A 665 -23.47 -44.77 -1.65
CA ALA A 665 -22.44 -45.17 -0.70
C ALA A 665 -22.17 -46.69 -0.69
N ASP A 666 -23.20 -47.52 -0.88
CA ASP A 666 -23.04 -48.99 -0.89
C ASP A 666 -22.26 -49.49 -2.12
N LYS A 667 -22.19 -48.69 -3.19
CA LYS A 667 -21.38 -48.98 -4.38
C LYS A 667 -19.95 -48.43 -4.28
N GLN A 668 -19.65 -47.64 -3.25
CA GLN A 668 -18.37 -46.97 -3.02
C GLN A 668 -18.00 -47.01 -1.52
N PRO A 669 -17.92 -48.22 -0.90
CA PRO A 669 -17.80 -48.35 0.56
C PRO A 669 -16.53 -47.72 1.14
N GLU A 670 -15.46 -47.64 0.34
CA GLU A 670 -14.16 -47.09 0.75
C GLU A 670 -14.06 -45.56 0.54
N ALA A 671 -14.96 -44.95 -0.24
CA ALA A 671 -14.92 -43.52 -0.52
C ALA A 671 -15.66 -42.71 0.56
N THR A 672 -15.12 -41.57 0.97
CA THR A 672 -15.80 -40.65 1.91
C THR A 672 -16.81 -39.74 1.21
N ALA A 673 -16.50 -39.34 -0.01
CA ALA A 673 -17.32 -38.51 -0.89
C ALA A 673 -16.90 -38.73 -2.35
N ALA A 674 -17.71 -38.28 -3.30
CA ALA A 674 -17.35 -38.20 -4.71
C ALA A 674 -17.69 -36.82 -5.28
N ILE A 675 -16.80 -36.28 -6.10
CA ILE A 675 -17.06 -35.08 -6.90
C ILE A 675 -17.82 -35.53 -8.14
N ILE A 676 -19.12 -35.27 -8.18
CA ILE A 676 -20.00 -35.69 -9.29
C ILE A 676 -19.83 -34.74 -10.47
N LEU A 677 -19.65 -33.46 -10.20
CA LEU A 677 -19.34 -32.42 -11.17
C LEU A 677 -18.39 -31.41 -10.54
N ASP A 678 -17.28 -31.14 -11.22
CA ASP A 678 -16.49 -29.93 -11.05
C ASP A 678 -16.39 -29.28 -12.43
N LYS A 679 -17.05 -28.15 -12.61
CA LYS A 679 -17.11 -27.46 -13.89
C LYS A 679 -16.74 -26.01 -13.72
N SER A 680 -15.79 -25.54 -14.52
CA SER A 680 -15.40 -24.14 -14.60
C SER A 680 -15.48 -23.66 -16.05
N THR A 681 -16.17 -22.54 -16.26
CA THR A 681 -16.32 -21.91 -17.58
C THR A 681 -15.85 -20.47 -17.49
N ARG A 682 -14.73 -20.17 -18.14
CA ARG A 682 -14.16 -18.83 -18.27
C ARG A 682 -14.60 -18.18 -19.57
N VAL A 683 -15.07 -16.95 -19.49
CA VAL A 683 -15.33 -16.10 -20.64
C VAL A 683 -14.38 -14.90 -20.59
N VAL A 684 -13.62 -14.69 -21.66
CA VAL A 684 -12.78 -13.52 -21.86
C VAL A 684 -13.41 -12.64 -22.94
N TYR A 685 -13.42 -11.34 -22.70
CA TYR A 685 -13.98 -10.34 -23.58
C TYR A 685 -12.88 -9.52 -24.27
N PRO A 686 -13.21 -8.81 -25.36
CA PRO A 686 -12.29 -7.85 -25.94
C PRO A 686 -11.78 -6.86 -24.88
N GLN A 687 -10.53 -6.42 -25.01
CA GLN A 687 -9.85 -5.50 -24.07
C GLN A 687 -9.63 -6.06 -22.65
N GLY A 688 -9.89 -7.35 -22.39
CA GLY A 688 -9.37 -8.07 -21.22
C GLY A 688 -10.33 -8.42 -20.10
N ALA A 689 -11.50 -7.79 -20.05
CA ALA A 689 -12.51 -8.14 -19.04
C ALA A 689 -12.85 -9.62 -19.13
N SER A 690 -13.08 -10.27 -17.99
CA SER A 690 -13.33 -11.70 -17.97
C SER A 690 -14.08 -12.14 -16.72
N GLU A 691 -14.89 -13.16 -16.87
CA GLU A 691 -15.70 -13.70 -15.80
C GLU A 691 -15.78 -15.22 -15.88
N THR A 692 -16.00 -15.86 -14.73
CA THR A 692 -15.94 -17.31 -14.59
C THR A 692 -17.19 -17.80 -13.88
N SER A 693 -17.88 -18.78 -14.46
CA SER A 693 -18.94 -19.52 -13.79
C SER A 693 -18.39 -20.87 -13.33
N GLN A 694 -18.67 -21.25 -12.09
CA GLN A 694 -18.22 -22.50 -11.49
C GLN A 694 -19.40 -23.26 -10.89
N GLU A 695 -19.43 -24.57 -11.11
CA GLU A 695 -20.42 -25.51 -10.58
C GLU A 695 -19.69 -26.67 -9.89
N LEU A 696 -20.06 -26.94 -8.63
CA LEU A 696 -19.54 -28.05 -7.85
C LEU A 696 -20.70 -28.87 -7.29
N LEU A 697 -20.77 -30.15 -7.66
CA LEU A 697 -21.71 -31.13 -7.12
C LEU A 697 -20.94 -32.25 -6.42
N VAL A 698 -21.13 -32.38 -5.11
CA VAL A 698 -20.46 -33.39 -4.28
C VAL A 698 -21.50 -34.33 -3.70
N ARG A 699 -21.23 -35.64 -3.69
CA ARG A 699 -22.04 -36.63 -2.97
C ARG A 699 -21.31 -37.12 -1.73
N LEU A 700 -21.99 -37.19 -0.59
CA LEU A 700 -21.42 -37.58 0.70
C LEU A 700 -21.76 -39.05 1.00
N PHE A 701 -20.76 -39.86 1.36
CA PHE A 701 -20.96 -41.30 1.58
C PHE A 701 -20.92 -41.75 3.05
N ASN A 702 -20.29 -40.97 3.93
CA ASN A 702 -20.17 -41.25 5.35
C ASN A 702 -19.90 -39.98 6.19
N ASP A 703 -19.82 -40.14 7.51
CA ASP A 703 -19.62 -39.04 8.47
C ASP A 703 -18.33 -38.25 8.20
N LYS A 704 -17.25 -38.90 7.73
CA LYS A 704 -16.02 -38.20 7.35
C LYS A 704 -16.23 -37.27 6.15
N GLY A 705 -17.04 -37.70 5.18
CA GLY A 705 -17.44 -36.86 4.05
C GLY A 705 -18.28 -35.66 4.52
N ILE A 706 -19.23 -35.90 5.43
CA ILE A 706 -20.03 -34.84 6.05
C ILE A 706 -19.12 -33.84 6.78
N ASP A 707 -18.22 -34.31 7.63
CA ASP A 707 -17.29 -33.45 8.37
C ASP A 707 -16.37 -32.64 7.47
N ARG A 708 -15.99 -33.18 6.30
CA ARG A 708 -15.16 -32.49 5.31
C ARG A 708 -15.90 -31.37 4.57
N PHE A 709 -17.17 -31.58 4.24
CA PHE A 709 -17.93 -30.69 3.35
C PHE A 709 -19.04 -29.88 4.04
N LYS A 710 -19.28 -30.07 5.35
CA LYS A 710 -20.21 -29.24 6.12
C LYS A 710 -19.88 -27.75 6.08
N GLU A 711 -18.62 -27.42 5.83
CA GLU A 711 -18.11 -26.07 5.65
C GLU A 711 -17.33 -26.01 4.33
N TYR A 712 -17.62 -25.01 3.49
CA TYR A 712 -16.93 -24.81 2.21
C TYR A 712 -16.52 -23.35 2.02
N TYR A 713 -15.26 -23.13 1.66
CA TYR A 713 -14.68 -21.81 1.42
C TYR A 713 -14.43 -21.62 -0.07
N LEU A 714 -15.01 -20.57 -0.65
CA LEU A 714 -14.78 -20.16 -2.04
C LEU A 714 -13.57 -19.23 -2.12
N SER A 715 -12.56 -19.64 -2.88
CA SER A 715 -11.36 -18.83 -3.13
C SER A 715 -11.64 -17.77 -4.21
N TYR A 716 -11.26 -16.52 -3.93
CA TYR A 716 -11.24 -15.42 -4.89
C TYR A 716 -10.32 -14.31 -4.37
N ASN A 717 -9.84 -13.45 -5.25
CA ASN A 717 -9.04 -12.28 -4.91
C ASN A 717 -9.96 -11.07 -4.70
N SER A 718 -10.24 -10.71 -3.44
CA SER A 718 -11.12 -9.58 -3.12
C SER A 718 -10.63 -8.19 -3.56
N TYR A 719 -9.39 -8.06 -4.04
CA TYR A 719 -8.86 -6.81 -4.60
C TYR A 719 -9.24 -6.56 -6.04
N SER A 720 -9.26 -7.63 -6.84
CA SER A 720 -9.46 -7.55 -8.29
C SER A 720 -10.59 -8.44 -8.78
N GLN A 721 -11.35 -9.06 -7.89
CA GLN A 721 -12.48 -9.92 -8.25
C GLN A 721 -13.69 -9.66 -7.35
N SER A 722 -14.88 -9.83 -7.92
CA SER A 722 -16.11 -9.96 -7.14
C SER A 722 -16.62 -11.40 -7.20
N LEU A 723 -17.19 -11.86 -6.08
CA LEU A 723 -17.78 -13.20 -5.93
C LEU A 723 -19.30 -13.09 -5.81
N ILE A 724 -20.02 -13.83 -6.65
CA ILE A 724 -21.48 -13.91 -6.67
C ILE A 724 -21.87 -15.38 -6.49
N ILE A 725 -22.53 -15.72 -5.38
CA ILE A 725 -23.00 -17.09 -5.13
C ILE A 725 -24.44 -17.20 -5.64
N GLU A 726 -24.65 -17.93 -6.74
CA GLU A 726 -25.96 -18.12 -7.36
C GLU A 726 -26.79 -19.17 -6.62
N LYS A 727 -26.16 -20.27 -6.22
CA LYS A 727 -26.81 -21.37 -5.51
C LYS A 727 -25.84 -22.08 -4.57
N ALA A 728 -26.30 -22.41 -3.36
CA ALA A 728 -25.57 -23.25 -2.41
C ALA A 728 -26.60 -24.03 -1.58
N VAL A 729 -26.79 -25.30 -1.90
CA VAL A 729 -27.84 -26.13 -1.31
C VAL A 729 -27.35 -27.54 -0.99
N THR A 730 -27.94 -28.15 0.02
CA THR A 730 -27.97 -29.60 0.20
C THR A 730 -29.15 -30.16 -0.60
N ILE A 731 -28.94 -31.17 -1.44
CA ILE A 731 -29.99 -31.91 -2.13
C ILE A 731 -30.19 -33.25 -1.41
N LYS A 732 -31.39 -33.45 -0.87
CA LYS A 732 -31.80 -34.64 -0.13
C LYS A 732 -32.20 -35.79 -1.05
N SER A 733 -32.29 -37.00 -0.50
CA SER A 733 -32.70 -38.20 -1.24
C SER A 733 -34.10 -38.13 -1.84
N ASP A 734 -35.01 -37.35 -1.23
CA ASP A 734 -36.36 -37.10 -1.74
C ASP A 734 -36.41 -35.98 -2.81
N GLY A 735 -35.25 -35.37 -3.12
CA GLY A 735 -35.11 -34.26 -4.05
C GLY A 735 -35.35 -32.89 -3.43
N SER A 736 -35.65 -32.79 -2.12
CA SER A 736 -35.78 -31.50 -1.44
C SER A 736 -34.44 -30.79 -1.32
N GLU A 737 -34.46 -29.45 -1.42
CA GLU A 737 -33.27 -28.60 -1.31
C GLU A 737 -33.28 -27.82 0.01
N ILE A 738 -32.17 -27.86 0.74
CA ILE A 738 -31.94 -27.05 1.94
C ILE A 738 -30.84 -26.05 1.65
N ARG A 739 -31.14 -24.76 1.74
CA ARG A 739 -30.16 -23.69 1.52
C ARG A 739 -29.08 -23.68 2.62
N GLY A 740 -27.82 -23.57 2.22
CA GLY A 740 -26.69 -23.35 3.14
C GLY A 740 -26.68 -21.93 3.70
N ASP A 741 -26.14 -21.77 4.91
CA ASP A 741 -25.91 -20.43 5.49
C ASP A 741 -24.64 -19.84 4.87
N ILE A 742 -24.76 -18.63 4.30
CA ILE A 742 -23.67 -18.00 3.54
C ILE A 742 -23.22 -16.74 4.28
N SER A 743 -21.92 -16.66 4.54
CA SER A 743 -21.26 -15.44 5.02
C SER A 743 -20.05 -15.13 4.16
N LYS A 744 -20.15 -14.11 3.31
CA LYS A 744 -19.14 -13.76 2.29
C LYS A 744 -18.81 -14.96 1.39
N ASN A 745 -17.62 -15.54 1.53
CA ASN A 745 -17.14 -16.69 0.78
C ASN A 745 -17.16 -17.99 1.56
N HIS A 746 -17.68 -18.00 2.79
CA HIS A 746 -17.82 -19.18 3.63
C HIS A 746 -19.28 -19.67 3.63
N ILE A 747 -19.46 -20.96 3.39
CA ILE A 747 -20.77 -21.62 3.29
C ILE A 747 -20.84 -22.73 4.33
N VAL A 748 -21.93 -22.77 5.11
CA VAL A 748 -22.19 -23.81 6.10
C VAL A 748 -23.44 -24.59 5.71
N PHE A 749 -23.31 -25.89 5.52
CA PHE A 749 -24.40 -26.81 5.21
C PHE A 749 -24.91 -27.49 6.48
N LYS A 750 -26.23 -27.40 6.71
CA LYS A 750 -26.89 -27.93 7.90
C LYS A 750 -27.61 -29.23 7.59
N SER A 751 -27.77 -30.06 8.64
CA SER A 751 -28.55 -31.30 8.58
C SER A 751 -28.10 -32.25 7.46
N LEU A 752 -26.80 -32.36 7.20
CA LEU A 752 -26.25 -33.29 6.22
C LEU A 752 -26.41 -34.74 6.71
N GLU A 753 -26.81 -35.62 5.79
CA GLU A 753 -26.98 -37.05 6.01
C GLU A 753 -26.21 -37.86 4.96
N LYS A 754 -26.01 -39.15 5.24
CA LYS A 754 -25.39 -40.08 4.29
C LYS A 754 -26.21 -40.12 2.99
N ASN A 755 -25.51 -40.05 1.86
CA ASN A 755 -26.04 -39.96 0.48
C ASN A 755 -26.62 -38.61 0.05
N ASP A 756 -26.61 -37.58 0.90
CA ASP A 756 -26.93 -36.22 0.46
C ASP A 756 -25.91 -35.72 -0.57
N PHE A 757 -26.35 -34.72 -1.35
CA PHE A 757 -25.48 -33.95 -2.21
C PHE A 757 -25.32 -32.53 -1.70
N ILE A 758 -24.16 -31.95 -1.94
CA ILE A 758 -23.94 -30.51 -1.85
C ILE A 758 -23.80 -29.99 -3.28
N TYR A 759 -24.59 -28.98 -3.63
CA TYR A 759 -24.50 -28.28 -4.90
C TYR A 759 -24.21 -26.80 -4.69
N ILE A 760 -23.11 -26.33 -5.29
CA ILE A 760 -22.68 -24.94 -5.25
C ILE A 760 -22.51 -24.44 -6.68
N LYS A 761 -23.09 -23.28 -6.98
CA LYS A 761 -22.89 -22.54 -8.22
C LYS A 761 -22.55 -21.10 -7.88
N TRP A 762 -21.43 -20.62 -8.41
CA TRP A 762 -20.98 -19.26 -8.17
C TRP A 762 -20.30 -18.68 -9.41
N HIS A 763 -20.11 -17.37 -9.37
CA HIS A 763 -19.62 -16.58 -10.47
C HIS A 763 -18.58 -15.57 -9.96
N ILE A 764 -17.49 -15.42 -10.72
CA ILE A 764 -16.38 -14.52 -10.41
C ILE A 764 -16.22 -13.52 -11.55
N ARG A 765 -16.34 -12.22 -11.28
CA ARG A 765 -16.04 -11.14 -12.26
C ARG A 765 -14.67 -10.55 -11.96
N ASN A 766 -13.81 -10.40 -12.97
CA ASN A 766 -12.47 -9.84 -12.81
C ASN A 766 -12.42 -8.33 -13.12
N TYR A 767 -11.64 -7.60 -12.34
CA TYR A 767 -11.44 -6.15 -12.39
C TYR A 767 -9.94 -5.83 -12.32
N ASN A 768 -9.10 -6.68 -12.93
CA ASN A 768 -7.69 -6.38 -13.12
C ASN A 768 -7.54 -5.02 -13.80
N SER A 769 -6.52 -4.27 -13.40
CA SER A 769 -6.28 -2.91 -13.88
C SER A 769 -4.84 -2.74 -14.36
N GLY A 770 -4.62 -1.64 -15.06
CA GLY A 770 -3.38 -1.32 -15.73
C GLY A 770 -3.02 -2.31 -16.84
N LYS A 771 -1.73 -2.55 -17.01
CA LYS A 771 -1.16 -3.53 -17.95
C LYS A 771 -1.74 -4.94 -17.79
N LEU A 772 -2.06 -5.38 -16.58
CA LEU A 772 -2.68 -6.70 -16.35
C LEU A 772 -4.15 -6.78 -16.75
N ALA A 773 -4.82 -5.67 -17.05
CA ALA A 773 -6.24 -5.66 -17.40
C ALA A 773 -6.55 -6.50 -18.63
N GLU A 774 -5.62 -6.57 -19.60
CA GLU A 774 -5.80 -7.33 -20.84
C GLU A 774 -5.44 -8.82 -20.75
N HIS A 775 -4.91 -9.25 -19.59
CA HIS A 775 -4.40 -10.59 -19.40
C HIS A 775 -5.24 -11.41 -18.40
N PHE A 776 -5.22 -12.73 -18.60
CA PHE A 776 -5.82 -13.71 -17.71
C PHE A 776 -4.88 -14.90 -17.53
N TRP A 777 -5.05 -15.60 -16.42
CA TRP A 777 -4.37 -16.85 -16.10
C TRP A 777 -5.30 -17.69 -15.23
N ASP A 778 -5.25 -19.01 -15.39
CA ASP A 778 -6.09 -19.95 -14.67
C ASP A 778 -5.35 -21.29 -14.47
N GLU A 779 -5.67 -21.98 -13.38
CA GLU A 779 -5.28 -23.36 -13.11
C GLU A 779 -6.54 -24.19 -12.83
N PHE A 780 -6.67 -25.36 -13.47
CA PHE A 780 -7.82 -26.25 -13.26
C PHE A 780 -7.39 -27.72 -13.13
N TYR A 781 -7.93 -28.39 -12.11
CA TYR A 781 -7.63 -29.78 -11.76
C TYR A 781 -8.72 -30.72 -12.27
N PHE A 782 -8.31 -31.82 -12.93
CA PHE A 782 -9.21 -32.87 -13.41
C PHE A 782 -9.33 -34.07 -12.48
N ASN A 783 -8.48 -34.15 -11.44
CA ASN A 783 -8.57 -35.11 -10.37
C ASN A 783 -8.05 -34.51 -9.06
N GLY A 784 -8.34 -35.19 -7.95
CA GLY A 784 -7.88 -34.79 -6.62
C GLY A 784 -8.05 -35.94 -5.64
N TYR A 785 -8.11 -35.66 -4.34
CA TYR A 785 -8.20 -36.70 -3.30
C TYR A 785 -9.54 -37.44 -3.22
N PHE A 786 -10.52 -37.03 -4.02
CA PHE A 786 -11.82 -37.70 -4.16
C PHE A 786 -11.98 -38.20 -5.60
N PRO A 787 -12.76 -39.27 -5.85
CA PRO A 787 -13.09 -39.68 -7.20
C PRO A 787 -13.92 -38.59 -7.91
N TYR A 788 -13.56 -38.28 -9.15
CA TYR A 788 -14.28 -37.32 -10.00
C TYR A 788 -15.10 -38.07 -11.04
N LYS A 789 -16.41 -37.85 -11.06
CA LYS A 789 -17.27 -38.39 -12.12
C LYS A 789 -17.17 -37.57 -13.39
N ASN A 790 -17.21 -36.24 -13.27
CA ASN A 790 -17.03 -35.28 -14.37
C ASN A 790 -16.19 -34.10 -13.89
N ALA A 791 -15.11 -33.81 -14.62
CA ALA A 791 -14.32 -32.60 -14.48
C ALA A 791 -14.26 -31.89 -15.84
N GLU A 792 -14.74 -30.64 -15.89
CA GLU A 792 -14.91 -29.89 -17.13
C GLU A 792 -14.33 -28.48 -17.01
N PHE A 793 -13.39 -28.13 -17.88
CA PHE A 793 -12.92 -26.76 -18.03
C PHE A 793 -13.25 -26.24 -19.42
N SER A 794 -13.80 -25.04 -19.50
CA SER A 794 -14.15 -24.38 -20.74
C SER A 794 -13.62 -22.95 -20.77
N LEU A 795 -13.00 -22.55 -21.86
CA LEU A 795 -12.48 -21.20 -22.08
C LEU A 795 -13.02 -20.64 -23.39
N LEU A 796 -13.80 -19.56 -23.31
CA LEU A 796 -14.26 -18.79 -24.46
C LEU A 796 -13.40 -17.53 -24.59
N ILE A 797 -12.64 -17.42 -25.68
CA ILE A 797 -11.83 -16.24 -25.99
C ILE A 797 -12.32 -15.52 -27.25
N PRO A 798 -12.15 -14.18 -27.33
CA PRO A 798 -12.49 -13.44 -28.54
C PRO A 798 -11.52 -13.78 -29.67
N LYS A 799 -11.94 -13.56 -30.92
CA LYS A 799 -11.08 -13.77 -32.09
C LYS A 799 -9.86 -12.84 -32.03
N GLY A 800 -8.67 -13.37 -32.33
CA GLY A 800 -7.42 -12.61 -32.39
C GLY A 800 -6.74 -12.38 -31.04
N MET A 801 -7.22 -13.00 -29.96
CA MET A 801 -6.51 -13.07 -28.69
C MET A 801 -5.74 -14.38 -28.60
N ASP A 802 -4.45 -14.28 -28.31
CA ASP A 802 -3.58 -15.43 -28.12
C ASP A 802 -3.49 -15.79 -26.63
N PHE A 803 -3.28 -17.07 -26.36
CA PHE A 803 -2.96 -17.59 -25.04
C PHE A 803 -2.10 -18.84 -25.16
N HIS A 804 -1.41 -19.16 -24.07
CA HIS A 804 -0.62 -20.38 -23.93
C HIS A 804 -1.27 -21.26 -22.86
N TYR A 805 -1.18 -22.57 -23.05
CA TYR A 805 -1.57 -23.51 -22.01
C TYR A 805 -0.56 -24.65 -21.91
N GLN A 806 -0.47 -25.22 -20.71
CA GLN A 806 0.35 -26.39 -20.42
C GLN A 806 -0.53 -27.42 -19.72
N ALA A 807 -0.54 -28.64 -20.27
CA ALA A 807 -1.16 -29.79 -19.64
C ALA A 807 -0.11 -30.55 -18.82
N GLN A 808 -0.44 -30.88 -17.57
CA GLN A 808 0.43 -31.66 -16.68
C GLN A 808 -0.25 -32.96 -16.28
N ASN A 809 0.50 -34.06 -16.36
CA ASN A 809 0.01 -35.44 -16.15
C ASN A 809 -1.26 -35.77 -16.96
N LEU A 810 -1.43 -35.09 -18.10
CA LEU A 810 -2.63 -35.09 -18.91
C LEU A 810 -2.25 -35.22 -20.39
N SER A 811 -3.06 -35.95 -21.16
CA SER A 811 -2.83 -36.22 -22.59
C SER A 811 -4.04 -35.90 -23.46
N ILE A 812 -4.96 -35.06 -22.96
CA ILE A 812 -6.14 -34.63 -23.71
C ILE A 812 -5.87 -33.25 -24.32
N GLU A 813 -6.30 -33.09 -25.57
CA GLU A 813 -6.33 -31.81 -26.27
C GLU A 813 -7.72 -31.18 -26.12
N PRO A 814 -7.85 -29.84 -26.15
CA PRO A 814 -9.16 -29.20 -26.12
C PRO A 814 -9.95 -29.53 -27.36
N LYS A 815 -11.26 -29.75 -27.19
CA LYS A 815 -12.20 -29.62 -28.29
C LYS A 815 -12.41 -28.15 -28.58
N VAL A 816 -12.04 -27.70 -29.78
CA VAL A 816 -12.19 -26.31 -30.21
C VAL A 816 -13.45 -26.14 -31.05
N THR A 817 -14.33 -25.24 -30.63
CA THR A 817 -15.59 -24.91 -31.34
C THR A 817 -15.62 -23.42 -31.64
N THR A 818 -15.88 -23.05 -32.90
CA THR A 818 -16.12 -21.63 -33.25
C THR A 818 -17.55 -21.25 -32.89
N THR A 819 -17.73 -20.17 -32.13
CA THR A 819 -19.03 -19.62 -31.74
C THR A 819 -19.19 -18.20 -32.32
N PRO A 820 -20.41 -17.61 -32.29
CA PRO A 820 -20.61 -16.21 -32.66
C PRO A 820 -19.84 -15.22 -31.77
N ASP A 821 -19.46 -15.63 -30.56
CA ASP A 821 -18.82 -14.77 -29.56
C ASP A 821 -17.30 -15.01 -29.47
N GLY A 822 -16.75 -16.05 -30.13
CA GLY A 822 -15.32 -16.34 -30.06
C GLY A 822 -14.93 -17.78 -30.43
N GLN A 823 -13.80 -18.24 -29.92
CA GLN A 823 -13.39 -19.65 -29.95
C GLN A 823 -13.55 -20.25 -28.55
N LEU A 824 -14.30 -21.35 -28.47
CA LEU A 824 -14.53 -22.11 -27.24
C LEU A 824 -13.59 -23.32 -27.22
N PHE A 825 -12.77 -23.41 -26.18
CA PHE A 825 -11.88 -24.53 -25.90
C PHE A 825 -12.46 -25.33 -24.73
N GLU A 826 -12.74 -26.62 -24.93
CA GLU A 826 -13.31 -27.49 -23.90
C GLU A 826 -12.38 -28.66 -23.58
N TRP A 827 -12.01 -28.83 -22.31
CA TRP A 827 -11.32 -30.00 -21.78
C TRP A 827 -12.26 -30.72 -20.83
N LYS A 828 -12.43 -32.04 -21.04
CA LYS A 828 -13.33 -32.85 -20.21
C LYS A 828 -12.68 -34.17 -19.86
N MET A 829 -12.78 -34.53 -18.59
CA MET A 829 -12.43 -35.86 -18.10
C MET A 829 -13.60 -36.46 -17.33
N GLN A 830 -13.76 -37.77 -17.45
CA GLN A 830 -14.80 -38.52 -16.75
C GLN A 830 -14.18 -39.69 -16.00
N ASN A 831 -14.81 -40.08 -14.90
CA ASN A 831 -14.42 -41.25 -14.10
C ASN A 831 -12.92 -41.23 -13.73
N GLN A 832 -12.45 -40.13 -13.14
CA GLN A 832 -11.09 -40.06 -12.65
C GLN A 832 -11.00 -40.66 -11.25
N GLU A 833 -10.07 -41.59 -11.10
CA GLU A 833 -9.71 -42.16 -9.81
C GLU A 833 -9.11 -41.09 -8.90
N PRO A 834 -9.33 -41.20 -7.58
CA PRO A 834 -8.74 -40.29 -6.62
C PRO A 834 -7.21 -40.42 -6.61
N ILE A 835 -6.54 -39.32 -6.34
CA ILE A 835 -5.15 -39.31 -5.90
C ILE A 835 -5.11 -39.97 -4.52
N VAL A 836 -4.47 -41.12 -4.45
CA VAL A 836 -4.19 -41.79 -3.17
C VAL A 836 -3.02 -41.08 -2.52
N TYR A 837 -3.25 -40.54 -1.32
CA TYR A 837 -2.19 -39.91 -0.55
C TYR A 837 -1.15 -40.96 -0.15
N GLU A 838 0.10 -40.74 -0.55
CA GLU A 838 1.27 -41.48 -0.07
C GLU A 838 2.11 -40.52 0.79
N ALA A 839 2.57 -40.97 1.97
CA ALA A 839 3.39 -40.14 2.83
C ALA A 839 4.61 -39.58 2.06
N ASP A 840 4.88 -38.28 2.22
CA ASP A 840 5.94 -37.55 1.50
C ASP A 840 5.85 -37.57 -0.04
N MET A 841 4.65 -37.73 -0.63
CA MET A 841 4.47 -37.45 -2.05
C MET A 841 4.60 -35.93 -2.34
N PRO A 842 4.95 -35.52 -3.58
CA PRO A 842 4.82 -34.14 -4.01
C PRO A 842 3.39 -33.61 -3.86
N ASP A 843 3.28 -32.28 -3.80
CA ASP A 843 2.01 -31.60 -3.64
C ASP A 843 1.09 -31.81 -4.88
N ILE A 844 -0.19 -31.51 -4.72
CA ILE A 844 -1.20 -31.83 -5.75
C ILE A 844 -0.94 -31.09 -7.07
N GLU A 845 -0.31 -29.92 -6.99
CA GLU A 845 0.14 -29.07 -8.10
C GLU A 845 1.19 -29.76 -8.99
N GLU A 846 1.90 -30.78 -8.48
CA GLU A 846 2.95 -31.55 -9.18
C GLU A 846 2.43 -32.92 -9.66
N VAL A 847 1.62 -33.62 -8.85
CA VAL A 847 1.13 -34.97 -9.18
C VAL A 847 -0.26 -35.01 -9.82
N GLY A 848 -1.03 -33.95 -9.67
CA GLY A 848 -2.38 -33.84 -10.20
C GLY A 848 -2.40 -33.76 -11.73
N LYS A 849 -3.55 -34.15 -12.31
CA LYS A 849 -3.87 -33.91 -13.71
C LYS A 849 -4.49 -32.53 -13.82
N LEU A 850 -3.79 -31.59 -14.41
CA LEU A 850 -4.25 -30.20 -14.47
C LEU A 850 -3.87 -29.54 -15.79
N ILE A 851 -4.51 -28.42 -16.06
CA ILE A 851 -4.10 -27.47 -17.09
C ILE A 851 -3.80 -26.12 -16.45
N ARG A 852 -2.74 -25.49 -16.92
CA ARG A 852 -2.41 -24.08 -16.64
C ARG A 852 -2.56 -23.27 -17.89
N ILE A 853 -3.16 -22.09 -17.77
CA ILE A 853 -3.46 -21.21 -18.88
C ILE A 853 -2.94 -19.81 -18.55
N SER A 854 -2.41 -19.12 -19.54
CA SER A 854 -2.05 -17.71 -19.43
C SER A 854 -2.08 -17.00 -20.78
N SER A 855 -2.57 -15.77 -20.80
CA SER A 855 -2.40 -14.85 -21.93
C SER A 855 -1.26 -13.85 -21.74
N ILE A 856 -0.48 -13.98 -20.67
CA ILE A 856 0.76 -13.19 -20.50
C ILE A 856 1.77 -13.69 -21.54
N PRO A 857 2.36 -12.79 -22.36
CA PRO A 857 3.12 -13.19 -23.54
C PRO A 857 4.44 -13.89 -23.18
N ASP A 858 5.17 -13.39 -22.19
CA ASP A 858 6.45 -13.94 -21.75
C ASP A 858 6.82 -13.49 -20.33
N TRP A 859 7.89 -14.07 -19.78
CA TRP A 859 8.40 -13.69 -18.45
C TRP A 859 9.06 -12.30 -18.43
N ASN A 860 9.57 -11.80 -19.57
CA ASN A 860 10.16 -10.47 -19.66
C ASN A 860 9.09 -9.37 -19.47
N TYR A 861 7.87 -9.59 -19.96
CA TYR A 861 6.71 -8.75 -19.67
C TYR A 861 6.49 -8.62 -18.16
N LEU A 862 6.47 -9.74 -17.43
CA LEU A 862 6.28 -9.74 -15.97
C LEU A 862 7.43 -9.07 -15.22
N VAL A 863 8.68 -9.30 -15.64
CA VAL A 863 9.86 -8.63 -15.09
C VAL A 863 9.73 -7.12 -15.22
N ASN A 864 9.38 -6.61 -16.41
CA ASN A 864 9.27 -5.17 -16.64
C ASN A 864 8.07 -4.58 -15.88
N TRP A 865 6.91 -5.25 -15.92
CA TRP A 865 5.73 -4.81 -15.19
C TRP A 865 5.97 -4.74 -13.66
N TYR A 866 6.54 -5.78 -13.05
CA TYR A 866 6.79 -5.79 -11.61
C TYR A 866 7.87 -4.77 -11.21
N ALA A 867 8.92 -4.61 -12.03
CA ALA A 867 9.96 -3.62 -11.80
C ALA A 867 9.38 -2.20 -11.76
N GLU A 868 8.47 -1.87 -12.68
CA GLU A 868 7.83 -0.55 -12.76
C GLU A 868 6.99 -0.23 -11.52
N ILE A 869 6.16 -1.18 -11.05
CA ILE A 869 5.28 -0.93 -9.89
C ILE A 869 6.02 -0.92 -8.56
N ALA A 870 7.18 -1.58 -8.46
CA ALA A 870 7.95 -1.69 -7.22
C ALA A 870 9.03 -0.60 -7.07
N GLN A 871 9.52 -0.02 -8.18
CA GLN A 871 10.69 0.87 -8.17
C GLN A 871 10.56 2.07 -7.22
N THR A 872 9.40 2.73 -7.22
CA THR A 872 9.16 3.94 -6.41
C THR A 872 9.09 3.61 -4.91
N LYS A 873 8.75 2.38 -4.56
CA LYS A 873 8.63 1.90 -3.17
C LYS A 873 9.98 1.60 -2.54
N ALA A 874 10.95 1.20 -3.35
CA ALA A 874 12.34 0.94 -2.95
C ALA A 874 13.25 2.18 -3.00
N GLN A 875 12.70 3.40 -3.15
CA GLN A 875 13.49 4.62 -3.09
C GLN A 875 13.96 4.91 -1.67
N SER A 876 15.20 5.38 -1.55
CA SER A 876 15.78 5.81 -0.27
C SER A 876 15.10 7.11 0.18
N THR A 877 14.91 7.27 1.49
CA THR A 877 14.42 8.49 2.14
C THR A 877 15.43 8.96 3.18
N TYR A 878 15.26 10.16 3.75
CA TYR A 878 16.19 10.64 4.78
C TYR A 878 16.19 9.74 6.03
N GLU A 879 15.07 9.11 6.40
CA GLU A 879 15.01 8.17 7.53
C GLU A 879 15.82 6.90 7.26
N ILE A 880 15.77 6.38 6.02
CA ILE A 880 16.57 5.24 5.59
C ILE A 880 18.05 5.61 5.64
N LYS A 881 18.40 6.77 5.09
CA LYS A 881 19.76 7.28 5.12
C LYS A 881 20.29 7.48 6.53
N GLU A 882 19.53 8.15 7.42
CA GLU A 882 19.90 8.33 8.82
C GLU A 882 20.12 6.99 9.53
N LYS A 883 19.26 5.99 9.26
CA LYS A 883 19.45 4.65 9.82
C LYS A 883 20.69 3.96 9.25
N VAL A 884 20.95 4.07 7.96
CA VAL A 884 22.15 3.51 7.33
C VAL A 884 23.43 4.15 7.89
N ASP A 885 23.42 5.48 8.06
CA ASP A 885 24.53 6.24 8.64
C ASP A 885 24.74 5.88 10.13
N GLU A 886 23.68 5.63 10.90
CA GLU A 886 23.75 5.13 12.28
C GLU A 886 24.38 3.74 12.35
N LEU A 887 23.96 2.83 11.47
CA LEU A 887 24.46 1.44 11.44
C LEU A 887 25.92 1.37 10.93
N MET A 888 26.29 2.27 10.01
CA MET A 888 27.58 2.28 9.34
C MET A 888 28.13 3.70 9.20
N PRO A 889 28.65 4.33 10.27
CA PRO A 889 29.15 5.72 10.21
C PRO A 889 30.29 5.95 9.20
N ASN A 890 31.05 4.90 8.89
CA ASN A 890 32.16 4.92 7.94
C ASN A 890 32.00 3.81 6.88
N PRO A 891 31.01 3.91 5.97
CA PRO A 891 30.69 2.82 5.06
C PRO A 891 31.84 2.52 4.09
N SER A 892 32.69 3.49 3.76
CA SER A 892 33.87 3.30 2.91
C SER A 892 34.95 2.41 3.53
N ALA A 893 34.94 2.21 4.86
CA ALA A 893 35.89 1.32 5.54
C ALA A 893 35.44 -0.15 5.58
N LEU A 894 34.20 -0.43 5.14
CA LEU A 894 33.61 -1.78 5.17
C LEU A 894 33.67 -2.43 3.79
N THR A 895 33.95 -3.73 3.78
CA THR A 895 33.79 -4.60 2.60
C THR A 895 32.32 -4.70 2.19
N LYS A 896 32.04 -5.14 0.95
CA LYS A 896 30.65 -5.35 0.48
C LYS A 896 29.94 -6.37 1.36
N GLU A 897 30.62 -7.43 1.76
CA GLU A 897 30.11 -8.52 2.59
C GLU A 897 29.74 -8.03 4.00
N GLN A 898 30.57 -7.17 4.59
CA GLN A 898 30.28 -6.55 5.88
C GLN A 898 29.04 -5.65 5.81
N LYS A 899 28.92 -4.84 4.75
CA LYS A 899 27.74 -3.98 4.55
C LYS A 899 26.45 -4.80 4.41
N ILE A 900 26.49 -5.85 3.59
CA ILE A 900 25.36 -6.78 3.40
C ILE A 900 24.96 -7.41 4.73
N LYS A 901 25.93 -7.92 5.48
CA LYS A 901 25.70 -8.52 6.80
C LYS A 901 25.07 -7.53 7.77
N THR A 902 25.60 -6.30 7.89
CA THR A 902 25.05 -5.28 8.80
C THR A 902 23.58 -4.95 8.50
N ILE A 903 23.23 -4.81 7.23
CA ILE A 903 21.84 -4.55 6.81
C ILE A 903 20.95 -5.79 7.06
N TYR A 904 21.43 -6.99 6.70
CA TYR A 904 20.72 -8.24 6.91
C TYR A 904 20.40 -8.49 8.40
N ASP A 905 21.39 -8.36 9.27
CA ASP A 905 21.25 -8.54 10.71
C ASP A 905 20.27 -7.52 11.27
N TYR A 906 20.40 -6.23 10.89
CA TYR A 906 19.48 -5.20 11.36
C TYR A 906 18.03 -5.53 11.00
N ILE A 907 17.76 -5.88 9.74
CA ILE A 907 16.40 -6.15 9.27
C ILE A 907 15.82 -7.38 9.97
N THR A 908 16.54 -8.50 9.99
CA THR A 908 16.05 -9.76 10.56
C THR A 908 15.88 -9.72 12.09
N GLU A 909 16.57 -8.82 12.78
CA GLU A 909 16.42 -8.65 14.24
C GLU A 909 15.36 -7.61 14.62
N ASN A 910 15.19 -6.56 13.82
CA ASN A 910 14.38 -5.39 14.18
C ASN A 910 13.04 -5.30 13.45
N ILE A 911 12.85 -6.00 12.33
CA ILE A 911 11.62 -6.00 11.56
C ILE A 911 10.85 -7.29 11.83
N ARG A 912 9.55 -7.18 12.09
CA ARG A 912 8.67 -8.32 12.34
C ARG A 912 7.96 -8.71 11.05
N TYR A 913 8.15 -9.95 10.62
CA TYR A 913 7.39 -10.48 9.50
C TYR A 913 5.90 -10.62 9.87
N SER A 914 5.01 -10.19 8.98
CA SER A 914 3.57 -10.34 9.13
C SER A 914 2.93 -10.65 7.79
N SER A 915 2.54 -11.91 7.60
CA SER A 915 1.78 -12.33 6.41
C SER A 915 0.36 -11.80 6.51
N VAL A 916 0.09 -10.70 5.81
CA VAL A 916 -1.20 -10.03 5.82
C VAL A 916 -1.70 -9.90 4.40
N SER A 917 -2.56 -10.84 3.99
CA SER A 917 -3.23 -10.81 2.69
C SER A 917 -4.08 -9.55 2.46
N PHE A 918 -4.37 -8.75 3.50
CA PHE A 918 -5.17 -7.52 3.36
C PHE A 918 -4.37 -6.23 2.99
N ARG A 919 -3.03 -6.24 2.96
CA ARG A 919 -2.25 -5.02 2.70
C ARG A 919 -1.84 -4.92 1.23
N GLN A 920 -2.38 -3.91 0.54
CA GLN A 920 -2.03 -3.46 -0.83
C GLN A 920 -1.88 -4.56 -1.91
N SER A 921 -3.02 -5.17 -2.30
CA SER A 921 -3.20 -5.98 -3.52
C SER A 921 -2.38 -7.27 -3.65
N GLY A 922 -1.64 -7.69 -2.62
CA GLY A 922 -0.73 -8.85 -2.69
C GLY A 922 0.54 -8.61 -3.53
N LEU A 923 0.49 -7.72 -4.51
CA LEU A 923 1.53 -7.51 -5.53
C LEU A 923 2.40 -6.26 -5.28
N ILE A 924 1.80 -5.16 -4.79
CA ILE A 924 2.47 -3.86 -4.63
C ILE A 924 3.10 -3.77 -3.23
N PRO A 925 4.43 -3.57 -3.10
CA PRO A 925 5.06 -3.41 -1.79
C PRO A 925 4.77 -2.05 -1.15
N GLN A 926 4.84 -2.00 0.18
CA GLN A 926 4.88 -0.76 0.96
C GLN A 926 6.19 0.00 0.70
N LYS A 927 6.21 1.31 0.97
CA LYS A 927 7.43 2.12 0.87
C LYS A 927 8.44 1.62 1.91
N ALA A 928 9.72 1.53 1.52
CA ALA A 928 10.81 1.10 2.41
C ALA A 928 10.82 1.86 3.75
N ARG A 929 10.56 3.17 3.71
CA ARG A 929 10.44 4.03 4.89
C ARG A 929 9.39 3.50 5.88
N ASP A 930 8.20 3.16 5.41
CA ASP A 930 7.08 2.78 6.27
C ASP A 930 7.38 1.43 6.94
N VAL A 931 8.07 0.52 6.23
CA VAL A 931 8.55 -0.75 6.79
C VAL A 931 9.60 -0.49 7.90
N LEU A 932 10.53 0.44 7.68
CA LEU A 932 11.55 0.83 8.66
C LEU A 932 10.93 1.44 9.93
N VAL A 933 10.00 2.37 9.77
CA VAL A 933 9.36 3.09 10.89
C VAL A 933 8.44 2.16 11.68
N ASN A 934 7.59 1.41 10.99
CA ASN A 934 6.58 0.56 11.62
C ASN A 934 7.15 -0.75 12.14
N LYS A 935 8.37 -1.11 11.71
CA LYS A 935 9.07 -2.35 12.08
C LYS A 935 8.28 -3.62 11.76
N ILE A 936 7.43 -3.58 10.73
CA ILE A 936 6.56 -4.68 10.33
C ILE A 936 6.32 -4.66 8.82
N GLY A 937 6.33 -5.84 8.18
CA GLY A 937 6.06 -6.00 6.75
C GLY A 937 5.92 -7.46 6.34
N ASP A 938 5.33 -7.70 5.18
CA ASP A 938 5.36 -9.02 4.52
C ASP A 938 6.63 -9.19 3.65
N CYS A 939 6.71 -10.26 2.86
CA CYS A 939 7.94 -10.64 2.15
C CYS A 939 8.41 -9.56 1.16
N LYS A 940 7.50 -9.00 0.36
CA LYS A 940 7.80 -7.93 -0.60
C LYS A 940 8.13 -6.62 0.10
N ASP A 941 7.49 -6.32 1.23
CA ASP A 941 7.76 -5.12 2.04
C ASP A 941 9.18 -5.15 2.62
N VAL A 942 9.56 -6.28 3.23
CA VAL A 942 10.88 -6.44 3.84
C VAL A 942 11.97 -6.48 2.76
N ALA A 943 11.71 -7.13 1.62
CA ALA A 943 12.60 -7.07 0.45
C ALA A 943 12.80 -5.63 -0.05
N THR A 944 11.72 -4.82 -0.06
CA THR A 944 11.76 -3.40 -0.47
C THR A 944 12.66 -2.57 0.45
N LEU A 945 12.56 -2.76 1.77
CA LEU A 945 13.45 -2.11 2.74
C LEU A 945 14.92 -2.51 2.52
N GLY A 946 15.18 -3.82 2.37
CA GLY A 946 16.53 -4.33 2.12
C GLY A 946 17.14 -3.74 0.85
N ILE A 947 16.38 -3.69 -0.24
CA ILE A 947 16.82 -3.10 -1.51
C ILE A 947 17.16 -1.60 -1.33
N ALA A 948 16.32 -0.84 -0.62
CA ALA A 948 16.57 0.58 -0.38
C ALA A 948 17.86 0.82 0.44
N MET A 949 18.05 0.08 1.54
CA MET A 949 19.23 0.19 2.39
C MET A 949 20.52 -0.24 1.67
N LEU A 950 20.47 -1.33 0.89
CA LEU A 950 21.63 -1.82 0.12
C LEU A 950 22.04 -0.82 -0.97
N ARG A 951 21.07 -0.20 -1.64
CA ARG A 951 21.34 0.82 -2.67
C ARG A 951 21.99 2.09 -2.08
N GLU A 952 21.62 2.51 -0.87
CA GLU A 952 22.24 3.67 -0.20
C GLU A 952 23.75 3.47 0.03
N VAL A 953 24.19 2.22 0.23
CA VAL A 953 25.62 1.87 0.39
C VAL A 953 26.30 1.41 -0.92
N GLY A 954 25.64 1.62 -2.06
CA GLY A 954 26.19 1.37 -3.40
C GLY A 954 26.15 -0.09 -3.85
N ILE A 955 25.28 -0.92 -3.26
CA ILE A 955 25.15 -2.35 -3.59
C ILE A 955 23.88 -2.56 -4.43
N PRO A 956 23.99 -2.99 -5.70
CA PRO A 956 22.83 -3.28 -6.53
C PRO A 956 22.04 -4.48 -5.99
N ALA A 957 20.74 -4.29 -5.83
CA ALA A 957 19.82 -5.30 -5.33
C ALA A 957 18.51 -5.29 -6.14
N ASN A 958 17.93 -6.48 -6.35
CA ASN A 958 16.73 -6.72 -7.14
C ASN A 958 15.77 -7.65 -6.39
N TYR A 959 14.47 -7.51 -6.63
CA TYR A 959 13.47 -8.45 -6.12
C TYR A 959 13.62 -9.81 -6.79
N VAL A 960 13.27 -10.86 -6.05
CA VAL A 960 13.10 -12.21 -6.58
C VAL A 960 11.75 -12.71 -6.11
N LEU A 961 10.86 -13.05 -7.05
CA LEU A 961 9.59 -13.68 -6.76
C LEU A 961 9.83 -15.19 -6.70
N VAL A 962 9.33 -15.86 -5.66
CA VAL A 962 9.67 -17.26 -5.33
C VAL A 962 8.39 -18.06 -5.13
N ASN A 963 8.36 -19.30 -5.63
CA ASN A 963 7.40 -20.32 -5.24
C ASN A 963 8.04 -21.25 -4.21
N SER A 964 8.01 -20.82 -2.95
CA SER A 964 8.56 -21.57 -1.82
C SER A 964 7.84 -22.91 -1.67
N GLY A 965 8.60 -24.00 -1.58
CA GLY A 965 8.11 -25.38 -1.54
C GLY A 965 7.94 -26.09 -2.89
N ASP A 966 7.98 -25.36 -4.01
CA ASP A 966 7.91 -25.93 -5.37
C ASP A 966 9.31 -26.15 -5.96
N GLU A 967 9.77 -27.40 -5.97
CA GLU A 967 11.06 -27.80 -6.55
C GLU A 967 11.00 -27.88 -8.10
N GLU A 968 12.10 -28.29 -8.75
CA GLU A 968 12.37 -28.26 -10.21
C GLU A 968 11.25 -28.72 -11.19
N GLN A 969 10.17 -29.37 -10.74
CA GLN A 969 9.13 -29.91 -11.62
C GLN A 969 8.28 -28.85 -12.34
N ARG A 970 8.38 -27.55 -11.97
CA ARG A 970 7.66 -26.44 -12.63
C ARG A 970 8.39 -25.75 -13.79
N ASN A 971 9.53 -26.26 -14.26
CA ASN A 971 10.41 -25.55 -15.20
C ASN A 971 9.80 -25.19 -16.59
N ASN A 972 8.57 -25.60 -16.90
CA ASN A 972 7.89 -25.34 -18.18
C ASN A 972 6.47 -24.75 -18.04
N ILE A 973 6.15 -24.07 -16.93
CA ILE A 973 4.83 -23.43 -16.77
C ILE A 973 4.69 -22.16 -17.64
N PRO A 974 3.48 -21.84 -18.13
CA PRO A 974 3.21 -20.55 -18.76
C PRO A 974 3.50 -19.38 -17.81
N PRO A 975 3.88 -18.19 -18.33
CA PRO A 975 4.08 -17.00 -17.51
C PRO A 975 2.84 -16.68 -16.68
N SER A 976 2.97 -16.58 -15.36
CA SER A 976 1.87 -16.22 -14.46
C SER A 976 2.36 -15.34 -13.31
N ILE A 977 1.44 -14.69 -12.61
CA ILE A 977 1.74 -13.86 -11.44
C ILE A 977 1.62 -14.64 -10.12
N GLU A 978 1.52 -15.96 -10.18
CA GLU A 978 1.30 -16.84 -9.03
C GLU A 978 2.63 -17.18 -8.34
N PHE A 979 3.14 -16.21 -7.59
CA PHE A 979 4.26 -16.36 -6.67
C PHE A 979 3.79 -16.26 -5.22
N ASN A 980 4.31 -17.11 -4.33
CA ASN A 980 3.90 -17.16 -2.92
C ASN A 980 4.88 -16.49 -1.94
N HIS A 981 6.09 -16.12 -2.40
CA HIS A 981 7.14 -15.51 -1.58
C HIS A 981 7.99 -14.50 -2.36
N CYS A 982 8.73 -13.64 -1.65
CA CYS A 982 9.61 -12.63 -2.24
C CYS A 982 10.88 -12.42 -1.42
N ILE A 983 12.04 -12.47 -2.08
CA ILE A 983 13.38 -12.29 -1.49
C ILE A 983 14.22 -11.29 -2.30
N VAL A 984 15.50 -11.11 -1.95
CA VAL A 984 16.40 -10.16 -2.61
C VAL A 984 17.58 -10.87 -3.27
N ALA A 985 17.89 -10.52 -4.52
CA ALA A 985 19.16 -10.87 -5.19
C ALA A 985 20.14 -9.71 -5.13
N VAL A 986 21.33 -9.95 -4.58
CA VAL A 986 22.39 -8.96 -4.38
C VAL A 986 23.55 -9.20 -5.33
N ASP A 987 23.89 -8.18 -6.10
CA ASP A 987 25.05 -8.19 -6.99
C ASP A 987 26.31 -7.76 -6.22
N ASN A 988 26.99 -8.74 -5.61
CA ASN A 988 28.28 -8.56 -4.93
C ASN A 988 29.47 -8.97 -5.81
N GLY A 989 29.26 -9.27 -7.10
CA GLY A 989 30.30 -9.81 -8.01
C GLY A 989 30.38 -11.34 -8.04
N SER A 990 29.48 -12.06 -7.34
CA SER A 990 29.30 -13.51 -7.51
C SER A 990 28.43 -13.84 -8.74
N ASN A 991 28.62 -15.04 -9.29
CA ASN A 991 27.76 -15.60 -10.35
C ASN A 991 27.44 -17.08 -10.02
N PRO A 992 26.18 -17.43 -9.68
CA PRO A 992 25.00 -16.57 -9.59
C PRO A 992 25.09 -15.51 -8.47
N PRO A 993 24.23 -14.46 -8.47
CA PRO A 993 24.18 -13.46 -7.41
C PRO A 993 23.85 -14.09 -6.05
N THR A 994 24.13 -13.37 -4.96
CA THR A 994 23.79 -13.82 -3.61
C THR A 994 22.32 -13.52 -3.30
N PHE A 995 21.53 -14.55 -3.01
CA PHE A 995 20.14 -14.43 -2.59
C PHE A 995 20.03 -14.27 -1.07
N LEU A 996 19.17 -13.35 -0.62
CA LEU A 996 18.92 -13.03 0.79
C LEU A 996 17.42 -13.11 1.07
N ASP A 997 17.01 -14.06 1.89
CA ASP A 997 15.68 -14.02 2.52
C ASP A 997 15.75 -13.19 3.81
N LEU A 998 15.16 -11.99 3.74
CA LEU A 998 15.11 -11.03 4.85
C LEU A 998 13.94 -11.29 5.81
N THR A 999 13.08 -12.28 5.51
CA THR A 999 12.00 -12.76 6.40
C THR A 999 12.44 -13.96 7.24
N ALA A 1000 13.55 -14.59 6.87
CA ALA A 1000 14.11 -15.78 7.51
C ALA A 1000 14.91 -15.44 8.78
N ASN A 1001 14.22 -15.13 9.88
CA ASN A 1001 14.88 -14.85 11.16
C ASN A 1001 15.77 -16.01 11.62
N ASN A 1002 16.84 -15.69 12.37
CA ASN A 1002 17.83 -16.63 12.92
C ASN A 1002 18.74 -17.34 11.89
N HIS A 1003 18.58 -17.06 10.61
CA HIS A 1003 19.38 -17.66 9.56
C HIS A 1003 20.71 -16.91 9.39
N PRO A 1004 21.81 -17.62 9.05
CA PRO A 1004 23.05 -16.96 8.64
C PRO A 1004 22.84 -16.16 7.35
N VAL A 1005 23.53 -15.03 7.23
CA VAL A 1005 23.52 -14.21 5.99
C VAL A 1005 23.88 -15.07 4.77
N GLY A 1006 23.07 -14.95 3.71
CA GLY A 1006 23.27 -15.70 2.47
C GLY A 1006 22.95 -17.20 2.55
N SER A 1007 22.29 -17.67 3.62
CA SER A 1007 21.69 -19.01 3.63
C SER A 1007 20.31 -19.01 2.96
N ILE A 1008 19.97 -20.12 2.32
CA ILE A 1008 18.67 -20.35 1.69
C ILE A 1008 17.84 -21.20 2.66
N PRO A 1009 16.67 -20.71 3.15
CA PRO A 1009 15.77 -21.49 3.98
C PRO A 1009 15.39 -22.81 3.31
N THR A 1010 15.13 -23.85 4.11
CA THR A 1010 14.86 -25.21 3.57
C THR A 1010 13.76 -25.24 2.51
N MET A 1011 12.72 -24.41 2.66
CA MET A 1011 11.58 -24.33 1.72
C MET A 1011 11.92 -23.64 0.40
N ASP A 1012 12.98 -22.82 0.35
CA ASP A 1012 13.37 -22.07 -0.85
C ASP A 1012 14.49 -22.76 -1.64
N ARG A 1013 15.03 -23.87 -1.12
CA ARG A 1013 16.04 -24.68 -1.81
C ARG A 1013 15.41 -25.29 -3.05
N ASP A 1014 16.10 -25.19 -4.18
CA ASP A 1014 15.65 -25.72 -5.46
C ASP A 1014 14.30 -25.12 -5.95
N ALA A 1015 13.88 -23.97 -5.40
CA ALA A 1015 12.58 -23.36 -5.69
C ALA A 1015 12.52 -22.62 -7.04
N PHE A 1016 11.39 -22.76 -7.75
CA PHE A 1016 11.10 -21.98 -8.96
C PHE A 1016 10.96 -20.48 -8.64
N SER A 1017 11.73 -19.63 -9.34
CA SER A 1017 11.84 -18.21 -9.01
C SER A 1017 12.03 -17.32 -10.23
N LEU A 1018 11.67 -16.03 -10.10
CA LEU A 1018 11.86 -15.01 -11.14
C LEU A 1018 12.60 -13.79 -10.57
N VAL A 1019 13.79 -13.50 -11.11
CA VAL A 1019 14.58 -12.32 -10.72
C VAL A 1019 14.09 -11.10 -11.49
N ILE A 1020 13.61 -10.09 -10.77
CA ILE A 1020 13.08 -8.85 -11.31
C ILE A 1020 14.24 -7.88 -11.61
N LYS A 1021 14.91 -8.12 -12.73
CA LYS A 1021 15.97 -7.26 -13.27
C LYS A 1021 15.70 -7.05 -14.76
N THR A 1022 15.53 -5.80 -15.19
CA THR A 1022 15.26 -5.45 -16.59
C THR A 1022 16.27 -6.13 -17.53
N GLY A 1023 15.74 -6.79 -18.56
CA GLY A 1023 16.52 -7.61 -19.50
C GLY A 1023 16.51 -9.12 -19.19
N ASN A 1024 16.07 -9.54 -18.00
CA ASN A 1024 15.79 -10.95 -17.73
C ASN A 1024 14.53 -11.41 -18.45
N SER A 1025 14.56 -12.63 -19.00
CA SER A 1025 13.46 -13.18 -19.79
C SER A 1025 13.08 -14.62 -19.44
N ALA A 1026 13.66 -15.19 -18.40
CA ALA A 1026 13.42 -16.57 -17.98
C ALA A 1026 13.46 -16.70 -16.45
N PRO A 1027 12.66 -17.63 -15.89
CA PRO A 1027 12.76 -18.03 -14.50
C PRO A 1027 14.07 -18.77 -14.23
N ILE A 1028 14.41 -18.91 -12.95
CA ILE A 1028 15.57 -19.63 -12.44
C ILE A 1028 15.12 -20.62 -11.35
N THR A 1029 16.00 -21.56 -11.03
CA THR A 1029 15.91 -22.39 -9.84
C THR A 1029 16.88 -21.84 -8.79
N LEU A 1030 16.42 -21.63 -7.55
CA LEU A 1030 17.29 -21.17 -6.48
C LEU A 1030 18.32 -22.26 -6.09
N PRO A 1031 19.55 -21.86 -5.71
CA PRO A 1031 20.59 -22.83 -5.38
C PRO A 1031 20.28 -23.60 -4.10
N ARG A 1032 20.54 -24.92 -4.12
CA ARG A 1032 20.45 -25.79 -2.93
C ARG A 1032 21.34 -25.34 -1.77
N VAL A 1033 22.54 -24.83 -2.06
CA VAL A 1033 23.53 -24.33 -1.10
C VAL A 1033 24.21 -23.09 -1.69
N GLN A 1034 24.25 -22.01 -0.91
CA GLN A 1034 24.91 -20.74 -1.29
C GLN A 1034 26.02 -20.34 -0.30
N ALA A 1035 25.77 -20.52 1.00
CA ALA A 1035 26.74 -20.27 2.06
C ALA A 1035 27.30 -21.60 2.61
N ALA A 1036 27.12 -21.88 3.90
CA ALA A 1036 27.52 -23.15 4.49
C ALA A 1036 26.48 -24.26 4.22
N ALA A 1037 26.95 -25.44 3.86
CA ALA A 1037 26.12 -26.64 3.75
C ALA A 1037 25.51 -27.00 5.12
N PRO A 1038 24.28 -27.52 5.16
CA PRO A 1038 23.62 -27.92 6.40
C PRO A 1038 24.16 -29.25 6.93
N ASN A 1039 25.26 -29.21 7.67
CA ASN A 1039 25.86 -30.41 8.25
C ASN A 1039 25.60 -30.51 9.76
N MET A 1040 25.52 -31.75 10.26
CA MET A 1040 25.54 -32.09 11.68
C MET A 1040 26.82 -32.87 12.00
N ILE A 1041 27.59 -32.43 12.99
CA ILE A 1041 28.78 -33.11 13.49
C ILE A 1041 28.58 -33.41 14.98
N ALA A 1042 28.36 -34.67 15.34
CA ALA A 1042 28.21 -35.10 16.73
C ALA A 1042 29.46 -35.84 17.22
N LYS A 1043 29.96 -35.47 18.40
CA LYS A 1043 31.02 -36.18 19.12
C LYS A 1043 30.51 -36.54 20.50
N THR A 1044 30.45 -37.83 20.80
CA THR A 1044 29.84 -38.35 22.02
C THR A 1044 30.79 -39.30 22.72
N THR A 1045 30.93 -39.15 24.02
CA THR A 1045 31.56 -40.14 24.89
C THR A 1045 30.50 -40.77 25.79
N LEU A 1046 30.34 -42.08 25.70
CA LEU A 1046 29.44 -42.88 26.53
C LEU A 1046 30.30 -43.66 27.53
N THR A 1047 30.18 -43.37 28.82
CA THR A 1047 30.89 -44.08 29.89
C THR A 1047 29.92 -44.99 30.62
N LEU A 1048 30.19 -46.30 30.59
CA LEU A 1048 29.37 -47.32 31.25
C LEU A 1048 30.00 -47.70 32.61
N ASP A 1049 29.17 -47.92 33.62
CA ASP A 1049 29.61 -48.40 34.94
C ASP A 1049 29.20 -49.86 35.22
N GLU A 1050 29.72 -50.44 36.30
CA GLU A 1050 29.40 -51.82 36.71
C GLU A 1050 27.94 -51.99 37.20
N LEU A 1051 27.23 -50.89 37.46
CA LEU A 1051 25.87 -50.85 37.99
C LEU A 1051 24.81 -50.64 36.88
N ASN A 1052 25.16 -50.97 35.63
CA ASN A 1052 24.31 -50.79 34.44
C ASN A 1052 23.96 -49.35 34.08
N ASN A 1053 24.58 -48.33 34.70
CA ASN A 1053 24.31 -46.93 34.36
C ASN A 1053 25.26 -46.45 33.26
N ALA A 1054 24.87 -45.34 32.63
CA ALA A 1054 25.69 -44.64 31.66
C ALA A 1054 25.80 -43.15 32.00
N VAL A 1055 26.94 -42.55 31.66
CA VAL A 1055 27.10 -41.10 31.55
C VAL A 1055 27.42 -40.77 30.11
N ILE A 1056 26.65 -39.86 29.51
CA ILE A 1056 26.88 -39.34 28.17
C ILE A 1056 27.46 -37.93 28.28
N ASP A 1057 28.61 -37.71 27.65
CA ASP A 1057 29.17 -36.39 27.34
C ASP A 1057 29.08 -36.17 25.82
N ASN A 1058 28.21 -35.26 25.39
CA ASN A 1058 27.96 -34.98 23.96
C ASN A 1058 28.37 -33.54 23.59
N SER A 1059 28.89 -33.38 22.39
CA SER A 1059 29.08 -32.10 21.69
C SER A 1059 28.54 -32.24 20.28
N THR A 1060 27.51 -31.48 19.93
CA THR A 1060 26.93 -31.50 18.57
C THR A 1060 27.01 -30.11 17.96
N GLU A 1061 27.64 -30.02 16.80
CA GLU A 1061 27.72 -28.82 15.96
C GLU A 1061 26.78 -28.93 14.77
N TYR A 1062 25.96 -27.92 14.56
CA TYR A 1062 25.13 -27.76 13.38
C TYR A 1062 25.64 -26.58 12.55
N THR A 1063 25.59 -26.71 11.23
CA THR A 1063 26.06 -25.67 10.30
C THR A 1063 24.99 -25.25 9.30
N GLY A 1064 25.20 -24.10 8.65
CA GLY A 1064 24.30 -23.59 7.60
C GLY A 1064 22.89 -23.28 8.11
N VAL A 1065 21.88 -23.61 7.30
CA VAL A 1065 20.45 -23.32 7.57
C VAL A 1065 19.96 -23.96 8.88
N LEU A 1066 20.55 -25.09 9.31
CA LEU A 1066 20.16 -25.82 10.53
C LEU A 1066 20.36 -25.00 11.81
N THR A 1067 21.28 -24.03 11.79
CA THR A 1067 21.56 -23.17 12.94
C THR A 1067 20.33 -22.34 13.34
N ALA A 1068 19.45 -22.01 12.39
CA ALA A 1068 18.24 -21.23 12.63
C ALA A 1068 17.28 -21.94 13.60
N ASN A 1069 17.12 -23.26 13.46
CA ASN A 1069 16.27 -24.07 14.35
C ASN A 1069 16.77 -24.05 15.79
N LEU A 1070 18.09 -24.15 16.00
CA LEU A 1070 18.68 -24.08 17.33
C LEU A 1070 18.54 -22.71 17.97
N ARG A 1071 18.76 -21.64 17.20
CA ARG A 1071 18.52 -20.26 17.66
C ARG A 1071 17.06 -20.03 18.01
N ALA A 1072 16.12 -20.43 17.16
CA ALA A 1072 14.70 -20.35 17.45
C ALA A 1072 14.31 -21.11 18.73
N ARG A 1073 14.95 -22.26 18.97
CA ARG A 1073 14.69 -23.09 20.15
C ARG A 1073 15.27 -22.54 21.44
N PHE A 1074 16.48 -21.96 21.42
CA PHE A 1074 17.24 -21.66 22.63
C PHE A 1074 17.55 -20.18 22.87
N ARG A 1075 17.64 -19.31 21.84
CA ARG A 1075 18.15 -17.93 21.96
C ARG A 1075 17.39 -17.11 23.00
N SER A 1076 16.05 -17.11 22.93
CA SER A 1076 15.19 -16.35 23.84
C SER A 1076 14.98 -16.97 25.23
N LYS A 1077 15.50 -18.18 25.48
CA LYS A 1077 15.30 -18.90 26.75
C LYS A 1077 16.41 -18.58 27.75
N THR A 1078 16.06 -18.51 29.03
CA THR A 1078 17.03 -18.53 30.13
C THR A 1078 17.76 -19.88 30.19
N GLN A 1079 18.91 -19.94 30.88
CA GLN A 1079 19.67 -21.18 31.05
C GLN A 1079 18.83 -22.33 31.65
N SER A 1080 17.99 -22.02 32.65
CA SER A 1080 17.10 -23.01 33.27
C SER A 1080 16.03 -23.56 32.31
N GLU A 1081 15.46 -22.70 31.47
CA GLU A 1081 14.49 -23.12 30.44
C GLU A 1081 15.16 -23.93 29.31
N ARG A 1082 16.39 -23.57 28.94
CA ARG A 1082 17.24 -24.32 28.00
C ARG A 1082 17.51 -25.73 28.53
N GLU A 1083 17.94 -25.84 29.78
CA GLU A 1083 18.16 -27.12 30.48
C GLU A 1083 16.87 -27.94 30.57
N LYS A 1084 15.73 -27.33 30.95
CA LYS A 1084 14.44 -28.02 30.99
C LYS A 1084 14.01 -28.53 29.61
N SER A 1085 14.24 -27.73 28.56
CA SER A 1085 13.92 -28.12 27.18
C SER A 1085 14.82 -29.26 26.69
N MET A 1086 16.10 -29.29 27.08
CA MET A 1086 17.02 -30.39 26.77
C MET A 1086 16.70 -31.63 27.60
N GLN A 1087 16.44 -31.48 28.89
CA GLN A 1087 16.00 -32.57 29.79
C GLN A 1087 14.73 -33.25 29.25
N SER A 1088 13.74 -32.49 28.78
CA SER A 1088 12.51 -33.06 28.21
C SER A 1088 12.77 -33.85 26.93
N GLU A 1089 13.70 -33.40 26.07
CA GLU A 1089 14.07 -34.14 24.86
C GLU A 1089 14.78 -35.44 25.24
N LEU A 1090 15.80 -35.37 26.10
CA LEU A 1090 16.54 -36.55 26.55
C LEU A 1090 15.60 -37.55 27.25
N SER A 1091 14.64 -37.08 28.04
CA SER A 1091 13.66 -37.95 28.72
C SER A 1091 12.71 -38.69 27.77
N SER A 1092 12.52 -38.19 26.54
CA SER A 1092 11.75 -38.92 25.52
C SER A 1092 12.52 -40.10 24.92
N GLU A 1093 13.85 -40.05 24.97
CA GLU A 1093 14.74 -41.11 24.47
C GLU A 1093 15.17 -42.07 25.58
N PHE A 1094 15.50 -41.52 26.75
CA PHE A 1094 16.02 -42.26 27.92
C PHE A 1094 15.14 -42.01 29.15
N PRO A 1095 14.26 -42.97 29.51
CA PRO A 1095 13.47 -42.86 30.73
C PRO A 1095 14.35 -42.64 31.97
N SER A 1096 13.96 -41.71 32.84
CA SER A 1096 14.69 -41.36 34.06
C SER A 1096 16.10 -40.76 33.88
N VAL A 1097 16.48 -40.32 32.68
CA VAL A 1097 17.72 -39.56 32.45
C VAL A 1097 17.77 -38.30 33.30
N LYS A 1098 18.95 -37.97 33.82
CA LYS A 1098 19.23 -36.75 34.57
C LYS A 1098 20.28 -35.92 33.85
N LEU A 1099 19.87 -34.78 33.30
CA LEU A 1099 20.78 -33.77 32.77
C LEU A 1099 21.57 -33.13 33.91
N THR A 1100 22.90 -33.09 33.79
CA THR A 1100 23.79 -32.48 34.81
C THR A 1100 24.46 -31.21 34.30
N LYS A 1101 24.66 -31.09 33.00
CA LYS A 1101 25.23 -29.90 32.36
C LYS A 1101 24.64 -29.70 30.96
N PHE A 1102 24.34 -28.47 30.59
CA PHE A 1102 23.97 -28.09 29.23
C PHE A 1102 24.53 -26.72 28.89
N ASP A 1103 25.12 -26.57 27.72
CA ASP A 1103 25.66 -25.30 27.24
C ASP A 1103 25.42 -25.18 25.72
N VAL A 1104 25.18 -23.96 25.24
CA VAL A 1104 25.01 -23.66 23.82
C VAL A 1104 25.86 -22.46 23.47
N SER A 1105 26.72 -22.62 22.47
CA SER A 1105 27.66 -21.61 21.97
C SER A 1105 27.24 -21.08 20.60
N ASN A 1106 27.65 -19.84 20.29
CA ASN A 1106 27.31 -19.11 19.05
C ASN A 1106 25.80 -18.88 18.84
N LEU A 1107 25.04 -18.74 19.93
CA LEU A 1107 23.59 -18.62 19.89
C LEU A 1107 23.12 -17.20 19.53
N GLU A 1108 23.89 -16.17 19.91
CA GLU A 1108 23.51 -14.77 19.74
C GLU A 1108 23.83 -14.23 18.34
N ASP A 1109 24.99 -14.57 17.78
CA ASP A 1109 25.38 -14.14 16.44
C ASP A 1109 24.79 -15.06 15.36
N LEU A 1110 24.44 -14.50 14.20
CA LEU A 1110 23.98 -15.24 13.01
C LEU A 1110 25.12 -15.93 12.25
N THR A 1111 26.05 -16.56 12.97
CA THR A 1111 27.16 -17.35 12.38
C THR A 1111 26.64 -18.60 11.68
N SER A 1112 27.45 -19.14 10.77
CA SER A 1112 27.12 -20.40 10.08
C SER A 1112 27.29 -21.66 10.94
N SER A 1113 27.63 -21.57 12.22
CA SER A 1113 27.69 -22.74 13.11
C SER A 1113 27.19 -22.45 14.54
N VAL A 1114 26.42 -23.38 15.08
CA VAL A 1114 25.93 -23.39 16.47
C VAL A 1114 26.28 -24.74 17.08
N THR A 1115 26.93 -24.73 18.24
CA THR A 1115 27.31 -25.96 18.94
C THR A 1115 26.63 -25.99 20.30
N TYR A 1116 25.97 -27.10 20.63
CA TYR A 1116 25.56 -27.37 22.00
C TYR A 1116 26.30 -28.56 22.59
N LYS A 1117 26.45 -28.56 23.90
CA LYS A 1117 27.12 -29.59 24.68
C LYS A 1117 26.26 -29.98 25.87
N TYR A 1118 26.18 -31.26 26.18
CA TYR A 1118 25.51 -31.70 27.40
C TYR A 1118 26.22 -32.88 28.06
N THR A 1119 26.01 -32.99 29.37
CA THR A 1119 26.32 -34.16 30.17
C THR A 1119 25.04 -34.67 30.82
N CYS A 1120 24.75 -35.97 30.70
CA CYS A 1120 23.61 -36.58 31.39
C CYS A 1120 23.95 -37.97 31.92
N GLY A 1121 23.32 -38.34 33.05
CA GLY A 1121 23.36 -39.68 33.61
C GLY A 1121 22.09 -40.44 33.26
N ILE A 1122 22.23 -41.66 32.76
CA ILE A 1122 21.12 -42.53 32.37
C ILE A 1122 21.18 -43.79 33.26
N PRO A 1123 20.22 -43.96 34.19
CA PRO A 1123 20.18 -45.15 35.02
C PRO A 1123 19.73 -46.37 34.20
N ASN A 1124 20.26 -47.54 34.52
CA ASN A 1124 19.89 -48.81 33.86
C ASN A 1124 19.97 -48.77 32.32
N TYR A 1125 21.00 -48.11 31.78
CA TYR A 1125 21.24 -48.04 30.34
C TYR A 1125 21.58 -49.40 29.73
N MET A 1126 22.38 -50.20 30.43
CA MET A 1126 22.72 -51.55 30.01
C MET A 1126 21.61 -52.53 30.41
N THR A 1127 21.21 -53.39 29.48
CA THR A 1127 20.21 -54.44 29.75
C THR A 1127 20.88 -55.79 29.91
N ASP A 1128 20.47 -56.55 30.93
CA ASP A 1128 20.97 -57.91 31.15
C ASP A 1128 20.45 -58.89 30.09
N ALA A 1129 21.35 -59.67 29.50
CA ALA A 1129 21.05 -60.66 28.47
C ALA A 1129 21.81 -61.97 28.75
N GLY A 1130 21.34 -62.72 29.75
CA GLY A 1130 22.05 -63.90 30.25
C GLY A 1130 23.38 -63.51 30.90
N ASP A 1131 24.48 -64.11 30.44
CA ASP A 1131 25.85 -63.80 30.90
C ASP A 1131 26.45 -62.53 30.24
N PHE A 1132 25.69 -61.87 29.36
CA PHE A 1132 26.12 -60.68 28.61
C PHE A 1132 25.36 -59.43 29.04
N LYS A 1133 25.94 -58.26 28.73
CA LYS A 1133 25.25 -56.96 28.80
C LYS A 1133 24.99 -56.45 27.39
N LEU A 1134 23.78 -55.96 27.13
CA LEU A 1134 23.41 -55.31 25.87
C LEU A 1134 23.53 -53.79 25.99
N VAL A 1135 24.20 -53.19 25.00
CA VAL A 1135 24.42 -51.74 24.89
C VAL A 1135 23.92 -51.27 23.53
N LYS A 1136 22.95 -50.35 23.51
CA LYS A 1136 22.57 -49.63 22.28
C LYS A 1136 23.58 -48.50 22.02
N ILE A 1137 23.90 -48.21 20.76
CA ILE A 1137 24.67 -47.00 20.44
C ILE A 1137 23.67 -45.82 20.35
N PRO A 1138 23.84 -44.74 21.13
CA PRO A 1138 22.94 -43.60 21.11
C PRO A 1138 23.35 -42.62 20.00
N TRP A 1139 23.05 -42.97 18.74
CA TRP A 1139 23.26 -42.06 17.61
C TRP A 1139 22.39 -40.82 17.74
N ARG A 1140 22.95 -39.65 17.42
CA ARG A 1140 22.26 -38.37 17.54
C ARG A 1140 21.24 -38.15 16.44
N ASP A 1141 21.61 -38.44 15.20
CA ASP A 1141 20.70 -38.48 14.06
C ASP A 1141 20.16 -39.92 13.94
N ASP A 1142 19.20 -40.21 14.82
CA ASP A 1142 18.55 -41.52 14.97
C ASP A 1142 17.66 -41.83 13.76
N LEU A 1143 18.17 -42.64 12.84
CA LEU A 1143 17.46 -43.05 11.62
C LEU A 1143 16.43 -44.13 11.98
N ARG A 1144 15.16 -43.74 11.96
CA ARG A 1144 14.02 -44.64 12.28
C ARG A 1144 13.37 -45.18 11.01
N ALA A 1145 12.53 -46.20 11.19
CA ALA A 1145 11.61 -46.62 10.15
C ALA A 1145 10.79 -45.41 9.66
N ASP A 1146 10.70 -45.27 8.34
CA ASP A 1146 10.04 -44.17 7.67
C ASP A 1146 8.75 -44.69 7.02
N ASP A 1147 7.62 -44.07 7.35
CA ASP A 1147 6.31 -44.45 6.82
C ASP A 1147 6.28 -44.35 5.29
N ALA A 1148 6.98 -43.37 4.70
CA ALA A 1148 7.13 -43.20 3.25
C ALA A 1148 7.85 -44.39 2.57
N LEU A 1149 8.61 -45.18 3.35
CA LEU A 1149 9.31 -46.38 2.91
C LEU A 1149 8.55 -47.69 3.25
N SER A 1150 7.38 -47.61 3.89
CA SER A 1150 6.57 -48.79 4.24
C SER A 1150 5.87 -49.43 3.04
N TYR A 1151 5.52 -48.65 2.02
CA TYR A 1151 4.77 -49.08 0.83
C TYR A 1151 5.51 -50.16 0.02
N GLU A 1152 4.81 -51.18 -0.48
CA GLU A 1152 5.42 -52.19 -1.36
C GLU A 1152 5.88 -51.61 -2.69
N ARG A 1153 5.13 -50.65 -3.23
CA ARG A 1153 5.43 -49.86 -4.42
C ARG A 1153 4.82 -48.47 -4.24
N ARG A 1154 5.36 -47.48 -4.95
CA ARG A 1154 4.82 -46.12 -4.99
C ARG A 1154 4.36 -45.72 -6.37
N THR A 1155 3.29 -44.95 -6.38
CA THR A 1155 2.73 -44.32 -7.59
C THR A 1155 3.40 -42.98 -7.85
N TYR A 1156 3.72 -42.25 -6.78
CA TYR A 1156 4.29 -40.91 -6.86
C TYR A 1156 5.74 -40.91 -6.37
N PRO A 1157 6.58 -39.98 -6.87
CA PRO A 1157 7.89 -39.73 -6.28
C PRO A 1157 7.79 -39.47 -4.77
N MET A 1158 8.89 -39.60 -4.06
CA MET A 1158 9.00 -39.30 -2.64
C MET A 1158 9.87 -38.06 -2.43
N LYS A 1159 9.30 -36.99 -1.88
CA LYS A 1159 10.00 -35.79 -1.43
C LYS A 1159 10.60 -36.04 -0.04
N TYR A 1160 11.87 -36.42 0.00
CA TYR A 1160 12.58 -36.63 1.25
C TYR A 1160 13.14 -35.30 1.78
N ARG A 1161 12.43 -34.70 2.76
CA ARG A 1161 12.73 -33.37 3.31
C ARG A 1161 13.69 -33.43 4.50
N SER A 1162 14.87 -34.04 4.36
CA SER A 1162 15.92 -33.88 5.39
C SER A 1162 16.47 -32.47 5.36
N GLY A 1163 16.48 -31.82 6.53
CA GLY A 1163 17.15 -30.53 6.72
C GLY A 1163 18.67 -30.64 6.74
N VAL A 1164 19.23 -31.85 6.82
CA VAL A 1164 20.68 -32.13 6.94
C VAL A 1164 21.19 -32.74 5.64
N ASP A 1165 22.25 -32.17 5.06
CA ASP A 1165 22.93 -32.72 3.89
C ASP A 1165 23.96 -33.78 4.31
N THR A 1166 24.75 -33.53 5.35
CA THR A 1166 25.72 -34.50 5.89
C THR A 1166 25.64 -34.60 7.41
N SER A 1167 25.50 -35.83 7.90
CA SER A 1167 25.56 -36.20 9.30
C SER A 1167 26.84 -36.99 9.54
N TYR A 1168 27.73 -36.48 10.40
CA TYR A 1168 28.96 -37.16 10.82
C TYR A 1168 28.93 -37.34 12.34
N GLU A 1169 29.09 -38.57 12.81
CA GLU A 1169 29.05 -38.90 14.22
C GLU A 1169 30.23 -39.73 14.66
N GLU A 1170 30.84 -39.35 15.79
CA GLU A 1170 31.90 -40.09 16.45
C GLU A 1170 31.48 -40.45 17.86
N MET A 1171 31.41 -41.75 18.14
CA MET A 1171 31.01 -42.33 19.42
C MET A 1171 32.18 -43.02 20.08
N ASN A 1172 32.54 -42.61 21.30
CA ASN A 1172 33.56 -43.24 22.13
C ASN A 1172 32.89 -43.92 23.33
N ILE A 1173 32.76 -45.24 23.30
CA ILE A 1173 32.11 -46.03 24.35
C ILE A 1173 33.19 -46.61 25.27
N LYS A 1174 33.30 -46.06 26.49
CA LYS A 1174 34.21 -46.54 27.54
C LYS A 1174 33.52 -47.64 28.34
N LEU A 1175 34.10 -48.83 28.30
CA LEU A 1175 33.58 -50.01 29.00
C LEU A 1175 34.09 -50.07 30.45
N PRO A 1176 33.37 -50.71 31.39
CA PRO A 1176 33.91 -51.02 32.71
C PRO A 1176 35.13 -51.95 32.60
N ALA A 1177 36.04 -51.89 33.58
CA ALA A 1177 37.32 -52.61 33.51
C ALA A 1177 37.18 -54.13 33.31
N ASP A 1178 36.10 -54.72 33.83
CA ASP A 1178 35.82 -56.16 33.77
C ASP A 1178 35.04 -56.58 32.52
N PHE A 1179 34.87 -55.72 31.51
CA PHE A 1179 34.05 -56.03 30.32
C PHE A 1179 34.79 -55.73 29.01
N GLU A 1180 34.58 -56.62 28.03
CA GLU A 1180 35.02 -56.45 26.65
C GLU A 1180 33.85 -56.72 25.68
N PRO A 1181 33.86 -56.14 24.46
CA PRO A 1181 32.85 -56.49 23.46
C PRO A 1181 33.06 -57.94 23.03
N LEU A 1182 31.97 -58.71 22.99
CA LEU A 1182 31.99 -60.11 22.53
C LEU A 1182 32.52 -60.23 21.09
N ASP A 1183 32.16 -59.26 20.25
CA ASP A 1183 32.70 -59.07 18.91
C ASP A 1183 32.67 -57.57 18.56
N VAL A 1184 33.62 -57.11 17.74
CA VAL A 1184 33.65 -55.74 17.22
C VAL A 1184 32.93 -55.73 15.87
N PRO A 1185 31.84 -54.95 15.69
CA PRO A 1185 31.14 -54.92 14.42
C PRO A 1185 32.06 -54.56 13.25
N LYS A 1186 31.85 -55.19 12.09
CA LYS A 1186 32.66 -54.91 10.89
C LYS A 1186 32.27 -53.57 10.28
N PRO A 1187 33.23 -52.83 9.67
CA PRO A 1187 32.90 -51.60 8.95
C PRO A 1187 31.97 -51.91 7.78
N LYS A 1188 31.08 -50.98 7.48
CA LYS A 1188 30.08 -51.13 6.42
C LYS A 1188 29.96 -49.84 5.62
N LYS A 1189 29.89 -49.97 4.30
CA LYS A 1189 29.58 -48.88 3.38
C LYS A 1189 28.39 -49.31 2.53
N ILE A 1190 27.38 -48.47 2.46
CA ILE A 1190 26.17 -48.67 1.68
C ILE A 1190 25.99 -47.38 0.87
N SER A 1191 25.64 -47.49 -0.40
CA SER A 1191 25.45 -46.34 -1.28
C SER A 1191 24.22 -46.53 -2.14
N SER A 1192 23.60 -45.42 -2.50
CA SER A 1192 22.55 -45.31 -3.51
C SER A 1192 22.73 -44.02 -4.31
N PRO A 1193 21.98 -43.83 -5.42
CA PRO A 1193 21.92 -42.55 -6.12
C PRO A 1193 21.39 -41.38 -5.28
N ILE A 1194 20.68 -41.66 -4.18
CA ILE A 1194 20.02 -40.66 -3.33
C ILE A 1194 20.88 -40.29 -2.12
N ALA A 1195 21.56 -41.27 -1.52
CA ALA A 1195 22.32 -41.10 -0.30
C ALA A 1195 23.49 -42.09 -0.16
N ASP A 1196 24.48 -41.74 0.66
CA ASP A 1196 25.58 -42.61 1.09
C ASP A 1196 25.56 -42.80 2.60
N TYR A 1197 25.98 -43.99 3.04
CA TYR A 1197 26.16 -44.33 4.45
C TYR A 1197 27.48 -45.09 4.64
N SER A 1198 28.22 -44.73 5.69
CA SER A 1198 29.36 -45.51 6.16
C SER A 1198 29.44 -45.54 7.67
N VAL A 1199 29.78 -46.71 8.23
CA VAL A 1199 30.11 -46.87 9.65
C VAL A 1199 31.39 -47.68 9.82
N GLU A 1200 32.26 -47.25 10.71
CA GLU A 1200 33.53 -47.90 11.05
C GLU A 1200 33.63 -48.09 12.56
N TYR A 1201 34.18 -49.22 13.00
CA TYR A 1201 34.34 -49.55 14.42
C TYR A 1201 35.78 -49.96 14.72
N SER A 1202 36.27 -49.60 15.90
CA SER A 1202 37.55 -50.07 16.41
C SER A 1202 37.52 -50.17 17.93
N TYR A 1203 38.11 -51.23 18.49
CA TYR A 1203 38.22 -51.40 19.94
C TYR A 1203 39.68 -51.46 20.36
N SER A 1204 40.08 -50.61 21.30
CA SER A 1204 41.43 -50.60 21.87
C SER A 1204 41.43 -49.96 23.25
N GLY A 1205 42.17 -50.55 24.20
CA GLY A 1205 42.39 -49.95 25.52
C GLY A 1205 41.11 -49.69 26.32
N GLY A 1206 40.12 -50.59 26.26
CA GLY A 1206 38.85 -50.46 26.97
C GLY A 1206 37.83 -49.50 26.34
N VAL A 1207 38.13 -48.96 25.15
CA VAL A 1207 37.24 -48.02 24.43
C VAL A 1207 36.85 -48.58 23.07
N LEU A 1208 35.56 -48.64 22.81
CA LEU A 1208 34.99 -48.92 21.49
C LEU A 1208 34.67 -47.59 20.79
N ASN A 1209 35.40 -47.26 19.73
CA ASN A 1209 35.14 -46.12 18.86
C ASN A 1209 34.25 -46.57 17.69
N ALA A 1210 33.19 -45.81 17.41
CA ALA A 1210 32.35 -45.96 16.22
C ALA A 1210 32.23 -44.62 15.50
N LYS A 1211 32.50 -44.60 14.18
CA LYS A 1211 32.38 -43.41 13.33
C LYS A 1211 31.33 -43.68 12.26
N ARG A 1212 30.31 -42.83 12.19
CA ARG A 1212 29.20 -42.93 11.24
C ARG A 1212 29.15 -41.69 10.36
N THR A 1213 28.87 -41.87 9.07
CA THR A 1213 28.62 -40.77 8.14
C THR A 1213 27.42 -41.11 7.28
N PHE A 1214 26.48 -40.18 7.18
CA PHE A 1214 25.33 -40.26 6.29
C PHE A 1214 25.30 -38.99 5.42
N ILE A 1215 25.25 -39.14 4.10
CA ILE A 1215 25.23 -38.02 3.13
C ILE A 1215 23.99 -38.11 2.26
N TYR A 1216 23.15 -37.09 2.28
CA TYR A 1216 22.03 -36.92 1.35
C TYR A 1216 22.48 -36.14 0.11
N LYS A 1217 22.21 -36.68 -1.08
CA LYS A 1217 22.62 -36.10 -2.37
C LYS A 1217 21.49 -35.41 -3.10
N LYS A 1218 20.23 -35.84 -2.86
CA LYS A 1218 19.02 -35.38 -3.56
C LYS A 1218 17.85 -35.31 -2.59
N SER A 1219 16.92 -34.37 -2.82
CA SER A 1219 15.66 -34.26 -2.07
C SER A 1219 14.54 -35.13 -2.64
N LEU A 1220 14.65 -35.57 -3.90
CA LEU A 1220 13.58 -36.27 -4.60
C LEU A 1220 14.02 -37.69 -4.98
N VAL A 1221 13.24 -38.68 -4.55
CA VAL A 1221 13.39 -40.09 -4.93
C VAL A 1221 12.36 -40.42 -5.99
N GLN A 1222 12.82 -40.69 -7.21
CA GLN A 1222 11.94 -41.06 -8.31
C GLN A 1222 11.31 -42.45 -8.07
N THR A 1223 10.14 -42.71 -8.65
CA THR A 1223 9.41 -43.98 -8.47
C THR A 1223 10.26 -45.20 -8.86
N ASN A 1224 11.09 -45.09 -9.90
CA ASN A 1224 12.01 -46.13 -10.35
C ASN A 1224 13.25 -46.31 -9.43
N GLN A 1225 13.51 -45.39 -8.51
CA GLN A 1225 14.60 -45.44 -7.52
C GLN A 1225 14.10 -45.88 -6.14
N TYR A 1226 12.79 -45.92 -5.93
CA TYR A 1226 12.18 -46.18 -4.63
C TYR A 1226 12.63 -47.51 -4.01
N ASP A 1227 12.57 -48.62 -4.76
CA ASP A 1227 12.94 -49.94 -4.23
C ASP A 1227 14.41 -50.02 -3.82
N GLU A 1228 15.30 -49.39 -4.58
CA GLU A 1228 16.72 -49.31 -4.26
C GLU A 1228 16.94 -48.48 -3.00
N PHE A 1229 16.31 -47.31 -2.92
CA PHE A 1229 16.42 -46.42 -1.77
C PHE A 1229 15.81 -47.04 -0.49
N LYS A 1230 14.66 -47.70 -0.61
CA LYS A 1230 14.02 -48.46 0.48
C LYS A 1230 14.95 -49.56 1.01
N LYS A 1231 15.59 -50.33 0.11
CA LYS A 1231 16.58 -51.35 0.52
C LYS A 1231 17.79 -50.74 1.20
N PHE A 1232 18.32 -49.65 0.63
CA PHE A 1232 19.42 -48.88 1.22
C PHE A 1232 19.07 -48.41 2.64
N TYR A 1233 17.96 -47.69 2.80
CA TYR A 1233 17.58 -47.07 4.06
C TYR A 1233 17.23 -48.12 5.12
N ASN A 1234 16.50 -49.18 4.76
CA ASN A 1234 16.24 -50.29 5.70
C ASN A 1234 17.53 -51.01 6.13
N ALA A 1235 18.51 -51.15 5.22
CA ALA A 1235 19.81 -51.73 5.56
C ALA A 1235 20.64 -50.82 6.46
N VAL A 1236 20.46 -49.50 6.37
CA VAL A 1236 21.04 -48.49 7.28
C VAL A 1236 20.35 -48.52 8.64
N VAL A 1237 19.02 -48.42 8.69
CA VAL A 1237 18.23 -48.49 9.95
C VAL A 1237 18.54 -49.77 10.72
N LYS A 1238 18.63 -50.92 10.02
CA LYS A 1238 19.02 -52.19 10.63
C LYS A 1238 20.47 -52.18 11.16
N GLU A 1239 21.37 -51.49 10.48
CA GLU A 1239 22.76 -51.36 10.92
C GLU A 1239 22.86 -50.49 12.18
N ASP A 1240 22.20 -49.34 12.18
CA ASP A 1240 22.17 -48.41 13.31
C ASP A 1240 21.42 -48.97 14.53
N ALA A 1241 20.46 -49.86 14.32
CA ALA A 1241 19.75 -50.57 15.39
C ALA A 1241 20.57 -51.68 16.07
N LYS A 1242 21.78 -52.00 15.58
CA LYS A 1242 22.62 -53.03 16.20
C LYS A 1242 22.99 -52.65 17.63
N GLN A 1243 22.87 -53.63 18.51
CA GLN A 1243 23.34 -53.54 19.89
C GLN A 1243 24.67 -54.27 20.03
N ILE A 1244 25.52 -53.77 20.91
CA ILE A 1244 26.80 -54.39 21.25
C ILE A 1244 26.57 -55.30 22.46
N LEU A 1245 27.01 -56.55 22.35
CA LEU A 1245 27.07 -57.49 23.46
C LEU A 1245 28.40 -57.35 24.17
N LEU A 1246 28.38 -57.11 25.48
CA LEU A 1246 29.56 -57.11 26.33
C LEU A 1246 29.61 -58.41 27.13
N LYS A 1247 30.80 -59.00 27.16
CA LYS A 1247 31.16 -60.19 27.94
C LYS A 1247 31.94 -59.73 29.16
N LYS A 1248 31.69 -60.34 30.31
CA LYS A 1248 32.54 -60.18 31.49
C LYS A 1248 33.85 -60.97 31.30
N LEU A 1249 34.98 -60.34 31.60
CA LEU A 1249 36.33 -60.89 31.46
C LEU A 1249 36.61 -62.08 32.39
#